data_AF-A0A947YWJ2-F1
#
_entry.id   AF-A0A947YWJ2-F1
#
_cell.length_a   1.000
_cell.length_b   1.000
_cell.length_c   1.000
_cell.angle_alpha   90.00
_cell.angle_beta   90.00
_cell.angle_gamma   90.00
#
_symmetry.space_group_name_H-M   'P 1'
#
loop_
_entity.id
_entity.type
_entity.pdbx_description
1 polymer ?
#
loop_
_entity_poly.entity_id
_entity_poly.type
_entity_poly.pdbx_seq_one_letter_code
_entity_poly.pdbx_strand_id
1 'polypeptide(L)'
;MLRKLLVVSLLATSAFAMSCDPDEKSKDEICNNQVDDDGDGLVDCADPQCAGMAGGANGELCQSTESRCNDGFDNDGDGQTDCLDTDCASSTECSNTETICNDGQDNDGDGETDCDDDDCADATNCQAGSEICDNEQDDDGDGDVDCDDDDCAAHAHCATAEVCNDGSDNDGDTLVDCQDPDCNGQPGPTVETISGTCQTTESNCDDSYDNDGDGDVDCEDSDCDTNAACVAGEICNNGIDDDGDSAIDCADPECDGETNGTGVVCESVETTCDDGDDNDGDGLVDCADSDCTAACISAGDLVITELLKDPNTAADNKGEWFEIHNASALAIDLRGLVIYSMTASSEATHTITSANPVTVAAGGYIVLGLSSDTGENGGVAVDYVYTSLAFSNSGIDNVGIRTAGGTVIDVVAFDDINYHDFAGMSLSLSSTALNATDNDVAANWCYVTAKFNADEYGTPGAANPSCARETNCSDTIDNDGNGDIDCADFACAFDASCTSAAVPTASDLIVTEIMINTGTLGLDYEWFEVYNTTSGPIELNGLTICDSDATQYCFFANFGASHALAAGSYALFARAGANLPAGVTADYSYGTALQFADTSDGIQIFAGASLIDAVLYDGWAAIQAGASIQFSANATQNATENNSAGNWCTSADVYDATNNLLGTPKMANNPCAVESNCADGTDNDGDGAIDCADSDCVGVTGPDGVACEATETTCGDGNDNDGDGDTDCADSDCVGVTGPDGVACEATETSCSDTFDNDGDGFVDMADPDCNIGATVDLTGYRIEVWVNINTTPILGHTMNLTGNYVKGKYIAIVRNQVDLAAWGAGFNPILTTAETENISEYVTTADSWQPNGNDSDRVRIYDDTDTLIDEMEVPSNSVKTRQSDNTTLIQQTTAGAVGAPNSVTGYTHPIYIYEIGEAGTGDRLTAFQSNYTLIYIPNI
;
A
#
# COMPACT_ATOMS: atom_id res chain seq x y z
N MET A 1 51.81 34.70 0.21
CA MET A 1 52.76 35.22 -0.81
C MET A 1 52.95 34.16 -1.88
N LEU A 2 53.07 34.57 -3.16
CA LEU A 2 53.08 33.73 -4.39
C LEU A 2 51.78 32.89 -4.59
N ARG A 3 50.94 33.06 -5.62
CA ARG A 3 51.11 33.14 -7.10
C ARG A 3 51.42 31.78 -7.76
N LYS A 4 50.78 31.37 -8.87
CA LYS A 4 49.57 31.84 -9.62
C LYS A 4 49.36 30.92 -10.85
N LEU A 5 48.17 30.99 -11.47
CA LEU A 5 47.79 30.43 -12.81
C LEU A 5 47.66 28.89 -12.87
N LEU A 6 46.73 28.31 -13.65
CA LEU A 6 46.00 28.85 -14.82
C LEU A 6 44.45 28.77 -14.66
N VAL A 7 43.72 29.63 -15.38
CA VAL A 7 42.24 29.75 -15.44
C VAL A 7 41.86 30.02 -16.91
N VAL A 8 40.56 29.97 -17.26
CA VAL A 8 39.90 30.42 -18.53
C VAL A 8 39.92 29.29 -19.60
N SER A 9 38.81 28.87 -20.24
CA SER A 9 37.52 29.47 -20.68
C SER A 9 36.51 28.33 -21.01
N LEU A 10 35.17 28.46 -21.15
CA LEU A 10 34.15 29.46 -20.81
C LEU A 10 32.76 28.87 -21.22
N LEU A 11 31.69 29.04 -20.40
CA LEU A 11 30.25 29.26 -20.75
C LEU A 11 29.53 28.28 -21.72
N ALA A 12 28.21 27.98 -21.65
CA ALA A 12 27.03 28.47 -20.90
C ALA A 12 25.82 27.52 -21.25
N THR A 13 24.68 27.40 -20.56
CA THR A 13 24.11 27.91 -19.27
C THR A 13 22.80 27.15 -18.97
N SER A 14 22.39 27.10 -17.70
CA SER A 14 21.01 26.90 -17.16
C SER A 14 20.26 25.57 -17.47
N ALA A 15 19.48 24.96 -16.56
CA ALA A 15 18.97 25.43 -15.26
C ALA A 15 18.87 24.33 -14.18
N PHE A 16 19.02 24.76 -12.92
CA PHE A 16 18.57 24.19 -11.64
C PHE A 16 17.85 22.83 -11.60
N ALA A 17 18.47 21.90 -10.86
CA ALA A 17 17.79 21.04 -9.89
C ALA A 17 18.34 21.42 -8.51
N MET A 18 17.47 21.49 -7.49
CA MET A 18 17.87 21.79 -6.11
C MET A 18 18.53 20.55 -5.50
N SER A 19 19.68 20.73 -4.84
CA SER A 19 20.33 19.71 -4.02
C SER A 19 20.35 20.24 -2.60
N CYS A 20 19.72 19.54 -1.66
CA CYS A 20 19.91 19.81 -0.24
C CYS A 20 21.28 19.27 0.19
N ASP A 21 22.02 20.07 0.94
CA ASP A 21 23.35 19.78 1.48
C ASP A 21 23.20 19.84 3.02
N PRO A 22 23.38 18.73 3.77
CA PRO A 22 22.89 18.62 5.14
C PRO A 22 23.87 19.16 6.21
N ASP A 23 24.71 20.16 5.90
CA ASP A 23 25.82 20.56 6.78
C ASP A 23 26.13 22.08 6.82
N GLU A 24 25.12 22.95 6.66
CA GLU A 24 25.22 24.37 7.09
C GLU A 24 24.32 24.67 8.31
N LYS A 25 24.98 25.05 9.41
CA LYS A 25 24.36 25.70 10.57
C LYS A 25 23.81 27.08 10.22
N SER A 26 22.73 27.47 10.91
CA SER A 26 22.38 28.86 11.24
C SER A 26 22.12 29.75 10.02
N LYS A 27 20.85 29.88 9.65
CA LYS A 27 20.39 31.25 9.40
C LYS A 27 20.28 31.89 10.78
N ASP A 28 20.87 33.05 10.97
CA ASP A 28 20.73 33.78 12.23
C ASP A 28 19.36 34.49 12.21
N GLU A 29 18.51 34.25 13.22
CA GLU A 29 17.22 34.92 13.37
C GLU A 29 17.36 36.45 13.46
N ILE A 30 16.44 37.20 12.85
CA ILE A 30 16.41 38.66 12.85
C ILE A 30 15.37 39.14 13.86
N CYS A 31 15.76 39.06 15.13
CA CYS A 31 14.98 39.24 16.36
C CYS A 31 14.04 40.47 16.52
N ASN A 32 13.84 41.33 15.51
CA ASN A 32 13.03 42.56 15.59
C ASN A 32 12.18 42.84 14.32
N ASN A 33 11.72 41.81 13.62
CA ASN A 33 11.01 41.95 12.36
C ASN A 33 9.63 41.26 12.30
N GLN A 34 9.23 40.53 13.34
CA GLN A 34 7.97 39.77 13.45
C GLN A 34 7.83 38.67 12.37
N VAL A 35 8.95 38.02 12.02
CA VAL A 35 9.03 36.91 11.06
C VAL A 35 9.87 35.79 11.69
N ASP A 36 9.57 34.56 11.28
CA ASP A 36 10.40 33.37 11.49
C ASP A 36 11.39 33.28 10.31
N ASP A 37 12.60 33.83 10.44
CA ASP A 37 13.63 33.85 9.39
C ASP A 37 14.43 32.54 9.31
N ASP A 38 14.58 31.89 10.47
CA ASP A 38 15.25 30.61 10.73
C ASP A 38 14.42 29.40 10.24
N GLY A 39 13.14 29.33 10.61
CA GLY A 39 12.15 28.33 10.21
C GLY A 39 11.68 27.36 11.30
N ASP A 40 11.88 27.68 12.59
CA ASP A 40 11.52 26.80 13.73
C ASP A 40 10.11 27.04 14.32
N GLY A 41 9.41 28.08 13.84
CA GLY A 41 8.05 28.44 14.26
C GLY A 41 7.96 29.49 15.37
N LEU A 42 9.09 29.99 15.87
CA LEU A 42 9.16 31.08 16.85
C LEU A 42 9.57 32.40 16.16
N VAL A 43 9.26 33.54 16.78
CA VAL A 43 9.52 34.88 16.18
C VAL A 43 10.07 35.85 17.21
N ASP A 44 10.95 36.76 16.76
CA ASP A 44 11.55 37.83 17.57
C ASP A 44 12.07 37.33 18.95
N CYS A 45 11.58 37.89 20.06
CA CYS A 45 12.06 37.52 21.40
C CYS A 45 11.55 36.16 21.90
N ALA A 46 10.55 35.55 21.25
CA ALA A 46 10.10 34.20 21.57
C ALA A 46 11.06 33.12 21.04
N ASP A 47 11.97 33.44 20.10
CA ASP A 47 13.01 32.52 19.63
C ASP A 47 14.17 32.44 20.68
N PRO A 48 14.52 31.23 21.19
CA PRO A 48 15.66 31.01 22.08
C PRO A 48 17.03 31.50 21.55
N GLN A 49 17.21 31.63 20.24
CA GLN A 49 18.40 32.18 19.58
C GLN A 49 18.50 33.70 19.74
N CYS A 50 17.38 34.37 20.00
CA CYS A 50 17.29 35.80 20.25
C CYS A 50 17.57 36.21 21.71
N ALA A 51 17.76 35.26 22.63
CA ALA A 51 18.10 35.51 24.03
C ALA A 51 19.34 36.41 24.19
N GLY A 52 19.14 37.64 24.68
CA GLY A 52 20.20 38.64 24.84
C GLY A 52 20.66 39.33 23.53
N MET A 53 19.93 39.15 22.43
CA MET A 53 20.02 39.96 21.20
C MET A 53 19.08 41.17 21.28
N ALA A 54 19.30 42.20 20.47
CA ALA A 54 18.47 43.41 20.47
C ALA A 54 17.21 43.21 19.60
N GLY A 55 16.10 42.79 20.25
CA GLY A 55 14.87 42.37 19.59
C GLY A 55 13.61 43.17 19.92
N GLY A 56 13.40 43.53 21.19
CA GLY A 56 12.20 44.25 21.63
C GLY A 56 11.96 45.56 20.88
N ALA A 57 10.72 46.06 20.85
CA ALA A 57 10.18 47.07 19.92
C ALA A 57 10.97 48.40 19.77
N ASN A 58 11.92 48.69 20.68
CA ASN A 58 12.79 49.86 20.65
C ASN A 58 14.30 49.55 20.50
N GLY A 59 14.66 48.31 20.12
CA GLY A 59 16.05 47.81 20.09
C GLY A 59 16.60 47.43 21.46
N GLU A 60 15.71 47.02 22.37
CA GLU A 60 15.96 46.50 23.71
C GLU A 60 16.42 45.03 23.63
N LEU A 61 17.13 44.53 24.65
CA LEU A 61 17.59 43.13 24.65
C LEU A 61 16.45 42.20 25.05
N CYS A 62 16.18 41.13 24.29
CA CYS A 62 15.24 40.09 24.70
C CYS A 62 15.72 39.46 26.02
N GLN A 63 14.84 39.42 27.01
CA GLN A 63 15.11 38.94 28.36
C GLN A 63 14.62 37.49 28.52
N SER A 64 14.69 36.96 29.74
CA SER A 64 14.22 35.59 30.05
C SER A 64 13.34 35.57 31.31
N THR A 65 12.87 36.75 31.69
CA THR A 65 12.07 37.18 32.84
C THR A 65 11.85 38.68 32.62
N GLU A 66 10.63 39.20 32.64
CA GLU A 66 10.42 40.64 32.57
C GLU A 66 11.07 41.35 33.77
N SER A 67 11.74 42.48 33.51
CA SER A 67 12.44 43.27 34.53
C SER A 67 12.26 44.78 34.40
N ARG A 68 11.40 45.23 33.47
CA ARG A 68 11.15 46.62 33.12
C ARG A 68 9.65 46.91 33.11
N CYS A 69 9.05 46.66 34.28
CA CYS A 69 7.62 46.57 34.55
C CYS A 69 6.84 47.91 34.48
N ASN A 70 7.19 48.81 33.56
CA ASN A 70 6.50 50.09 33.33
C ASN A 70 6.84 50.74 31.97
N ASP A 71 7.33 49.99 30.97
CA ASP A 71 7.71 50.55 29.67
C ASP A 71 6.77 50.24 28.50
N GLY A 72 5.69 49.49 28.76
CA GLY A 72 4.57 49.26 27.85
C GLY A 72 4.80 48.13 26.84
N PHE A 73 5.74 47.23 27.13
CA PHE A 73 6.16 46.16 26.23
C PHE A 73 6.40 44.85 26.99
N ASP A 74 6.14 43.76 26.28
CA ASP A 74 6.57 42.40 26.61
C ASP A 74 8.05 42.25 26.17
N ASN A 75 8.99 42.22 27.11
CA ASN A 75 10.43 42.13 26.82
C ASN A 75 11.02 40.73 26.99
N ASP A 76 10.24 39.71 27.37
CA ASP A 76 10.68 38.30 27.43
C ASP A 76 9.88 37.33 26.54
N GLY A 77 8.73 37.76 26.02
CA GLY A 77 7.97 37.12 24.95
C GLY A 77 6.85 36.18 25.43
N ASP A 78 6.42 36.27 26.69
CA ASP A 78 5.42 35.35 27.27
C ASP A 78 3.95 35.74 26.98
N GLY A 79 3.71 36.96 26.48
CA GLY A 79 2.40 37.50 26.14
C GLY A 79 1.79 38.44 27.18
N GLN A 80 2.42 38.65 28.33
CA GLN A 80 2.03 39.63 29.35
C GLN A 80 2.89 40.90 29.26
N THR A 81 2.44 42.01 29.85
CA THR A 81 3.14 43.31 29.77
C THR A 81 3.13 44.03 31.12
N ASP A 82 4.27 44.63 31.48
CA ASP A 82 4.43 45.45 32.68
C ASP A 82 3.87 44.77 33.96
N CYS A 83 2.95 45.41 34.69
CA CYS A 83 2.46 44.88 35.97
C CYS A 83 1.45 43.73 35.84
N LEU A 84 0.95 43.47 34.63
CA LEU A 84 0.17 42.27 34.33
C LEU A 84 1.06 41.03 34.13
N ASP A 85 2.39 41.21 34.03
CA ASP A 85 3.37 40.13 33.94
C ASP A 85 3.64 39.49 35.31
N THR A 86 3.62 38.15 35.34
CA THR A 86 3.81 37.37 36.56
C THR A 86 5.23 37.49 37.15
N ASP A 87 6.26 37.68 36.31
CA ASP A 87 7.64 37.92 36.75
C ASP A 87 7.83 39.36 37.30
N CYS A 88 6.98 40.30 36.89
CA CYS A 88 6.90 41.65 37.43
C CYS A 88 6.27 41.77 38.81
N ALA A 89 5.60 40.72 39.32
CA ALA A 89 4.95 40.68 40.65
C ALA A 89 5.89 40.90 41.87
N SER A 90 7.20 41.08 41.64
CA SER A 90 8.18 41.46 42.67
C SER A 90 8.89 42.80 42.43
N SER A 91 8.50 43.52 41.38
CA SER A 91 8.99 44.86 41.07
C SER A 91 8.57 45.87 42.15
N THR A 92 9.38 46.90 42.36
CA THR A 92 8.98 48.05 43.19
C THR A 92 8.17 49.09 42.43
N GLU A 93 7.89 48.84 41.15
CA GLU A 93 7.12 49.72 40.27
C GLU A 93 5.65 49.30 40.26
N CYS A 94 5.36 47.99 40.29
CA CYS A 94 4.05 47.40 40.58
C CYS A 94 3.81 47.34 42.10
N SER A 95 3.59 48.50 42.70
CA SER A 95 3.33 48.63 44.13
C SER A 95 1.86 48.36 44.39
N ASN A 96 1.51 47.32 45.16
CA ASN A 96 0.16 46.83 45.53
C ASN A 96 -0.81 47.85 46.21
N THR A 97 -0.82 49.09 45.76
CA THR A 97 -1.63 50.22 46.20
C THR A 97 -1.42 51.33 45.17
N GLU A 98 -2.44 51.68 44.40
CA GLU A 98 -2.43 52.86 43.53
C GLU A 98 -2.18 54.15 44.33
N THR A 99 -1.39 55.07 43.77
CA THR A 99 -1.01 56.33 44.42
C THR A 99 -1.02 57.56 43.51
N ILE A 100 -1.35 57.40 42.22
CA ILE A 100 -1.46 58.44 41.21
C ILE A 100 -2.85 58.40 40.58
N CYS A 101 -3.86 58.61 41.44
CA CYS A 101 -5.29 58.57 41.15
C CYS A 101 -5.82 59.64 40.14
N ASN A 102 -5.06 60.05 39.12
CA ASN A 102 -5.48 61.03 38.09
C ASN A 102 -4.61 61.08 36.83
N ASP A 103 -3.92 59.98 36.44
CA ASP A 103 -3.17 59.92 35.19
C ASP A 103 -3.63 58.86 34.17
N GLY A 104 -4.71 58.14 34.47
CA GLY A 104 -5.43 57.25 33.57
C GLY A 104 -4.69 55.95 33.28
N GLN A 105 -3.95 55.46 34.27
CA GLN A 105 -3.13 54.25 34.22
C GLN A 105 -3.45 53.39 35.45
N ASP A 106 -3.36 52.07 35.27
CA ASP A 106 -3.30 51.10 36.36
C ASP A 106 -1.82 50.96 36.77
N ASN A 107 -1.40 51.60 37.86
CA ASN A 107 -0.01 51.57 38.32
C ASN A 107 0.25 50.50 39.39
N ASP A 108 -0.73 49.66 39.76
CA ASP A 108 -0.52 48.52 40.66
C ASP A 108 -0.80 47.14 40.07
N GLY A 109 -1.55 47.08 38.96
CA GLY A 109 -1.78 45.93 38.11
C GLY A 109 -3.02 45.10 38.47
N ASP A 110 -3.98 45.64 39.23
CA ASP A 110 -5.17 44.89 39.67
C ASP A 110 -6.40 44.99 38.75
N GLY A 111 -6.39 45.94 37.80
CA GLY A 111 -7.36 46.08 36.72
C GLY A 111 -8.26 47.32 36.76
N GLU A 112 -8.26 48.08 37.85
CA GLU A 112 -8.98 49.37 37.98
C GLU A 112 -8.05 50.58 37.69
N THR A 113 -8.61 51.80 37.53
CA THR A 113 -7.79 53.01 37.25
C THR A 113 -8.30 54.27 37.95
N ASP A 114 -7.37 55.18 38.29
CA ASP A 114 -7.64 56.54 38.80
C ASP A 114 -8.60 56.63 40.00
N CYS A 115 -9.88 56.96 39.79
CA CYS A 115 -10.88 57.09 40.87
C CYS A 115 -11.84 55.89 40.94
N ASP A 116 -11.80 54.99 39.95
CA ASP A 116 -12.55 53.73 39.95
C ASP A 116 -11.85 52.68 40.85
N ASP A 117 -10.56 52.91 41.12
CA ASP A 117 -9.69 52.13 42.01
C ASP A 117 -10.03 52.33 43.50
N ASP A 118 -10.23 51.21 44.21
CA ASP A 118 -10.65 51.13 45.62
C ASP A 118 -9.56 51.67 46.59
N ASP A 119 -8.27 51.58 46.23
CA ASP A 119 -7.14 52.15 46.99
C ASP A 119 -7.00 53.68 46.78
N CYS A 120 -7.66 54.23 45.76
CA CYS A 120 -7.73 55.66 45.47
C CYS A 120 -8.90 56.43 46.13
N ALA A 121 -9.83 55.75 46.81
CA ALA A 121 -11.02 56.35 47.43
C ALA A 121 -10.75 57.49 48.46
N ASP A 122 -9.54 57.58 49.02
CA ASP A 122 -9.11 58.67 49.95
C ASP A 122 -8.42 59.85 49.23
N ALA A 123 -8.28 59.82 47.90
CA ALA A 123 -7.62 60.85 47.10
C ALA A 123 -8.45 62.15 47.02
N THR A 124 -7.79 63.30 47.19
CA THR A 124 -8.49 64.60 47.29
C THR A 124 -9.11 65.09 45.98
N ASN A 125 -8.89 64.37 44.88
CA ASN A 125 -9.52 64.62 43.58
C ASN A 125 -10.71 63.69 43.29
N CYS A 126 -10.91 62.62 44.07
CA CYS A 126 -12.07 61.74 44.02
C CYS A 126 -13.04 62.07 45.19
N GLN A 127 -13.23 63.37 45.50
CA GLN A 127 -14.13 63.82 46.59
C GLN A 127 -15.08 64.92 46.12
N ALA A 128 -16.36 64.55 46.06
CA ALA A 128 -17.57 65.24 45.59
C ALA A 128 -17.59 66.79 45.52
N GLY A 129 -18.16 67.30 44.43
CA GLY A 129 -17.95 68.63 43.84
C GLY A 129 -19.12 69.63 43.83
N SER A 130 -20.37 69.19 43.95
CA SER A 130 -21.65 69.90 43.67
C SER A 130 -22.01 70.07 42.19
N GLU A 131 -22.84 69.16 41.69
CA GLU A 131 -23.37 69.05 40.32
C GLU A 131 -24.21 70.24 39.79
N ILE A 132 -24.33 70.34 38.45
CA ILE A 132 -25.19 71.22 37.66
C ILE A 132 -26.11 70.39 36.73
N CYS A 133 -27.24 69.96 37.30
CA CYS A 133 -28.35 69.16 36.75
C CYS A 133 -29.08 69.65 35.46
N ASP A 134 -28.40 70.26 34.48
CA ASP A 134 -28.91 70.58 33.13
C ASP A 134 -27.81 70.78 32.05
N ASN A 135 -26.67 70.08 32.13
CA ASN A 135 -25.46 70.37 31.33
C ASN A 135 -24.73 69.21 30.61
N GLU A 136 -25.19 67.96 30.74
CA GLU A 136 -24.62 66.73 30.13
C GLU A 136 -23.16 66.42 30.53
N GLN A 137 -22.73 66.78 31.76
CA GLN A 137 -21.43 66.40 32.34
C GLN A 137 -21.60 65.94 33.80
N ASP A 138 -20.62 65.16 34.25
CA ASP A 138 -20.32 64.88 35.65
C ASP A 138 -19.40 66.02 36.15
N ASP A 139 -19.98 67.07 36.74
CA ASP A 139 -19.27 68.18 37.42
C ASP A 139 -18.84 67.79 38.86
N ASP A 140 -19.39 66.70 39.42
CA ASP A 140 -19.19 66.21 40.79
C ASP A 140 -17.98 65.25 40.92
N GLY A 141 -17.87 64.32 39.98
CA GLY A 141 -16.84 63.30 39.81
C GLY A 141 -17.21 61.92 40.36
N ASP A 142 -18.50 61.56 40.46
CA ASP A 142 -18.96 60.27 40.99
C ASP A 142 -19.63 59.34 39.95
N GLY A 143 -19.63 59.74 38.67
CA GLY A 143 -19.96 58.88 37.52
C GLY A 143 -21.40 59.04 36.98
N ASP A 144 -22.31 59.62 37.75
CA ASP A 144 -23.68 59.89 37.33
C ASP A 144 -23.80 61.31 36.72
N VAL A 145 -24.79 61.54 35.84
CA VAL A 145 -24.95 62.82 35.12
C VAL A 145 -26.38 63.37 35.16
N ASP A 146 -26.50 64.69 35.26
CA ASP A 146 -27.73 65.47 35.16
C ASP A 146 -28.93 65.04 36.04
N CYS A 147 -29.77 64.10 35.60
CA CYS A 147 -30.94 63.63 36.33
C CYS A 147 -30.73 62.24 36.96
N ASP A 148 -29.69 61.53 36.51
CA ASP A 148 -29.29 60.22 37.03
C ASP A 148 -28.53 60.37 38.36
N ASP A 149 -27.94 61.55 38.60
CA ASP A 149 -27.30 61.94 39.87
C ASP A 149 -28.35 62.11 41.01
N ASP A 150 -28.12 61.37 42.10
CA ASP A 150 -28.93 61.32 43.33
C ASP A 150 -29.03 62.69 44.05
N ASP A 151 -28.02 63.57 43.94
CA ASP A 151 -28.02 64.96 44.44
C ASP A 151 -28.89 65.90 43.56
N CYS A 152 -29.21 65.49 42.33
CA CYS A 152 -30.07 66.20 41.37
C CYS A 152 -31.56 65.83 41.43
N ALA A 153 -31.94 64.74 42.12
CA ALA A 153 -33.31 64.21 42.29
C ALA A 153 -34.37 65.19 42.88
N ALA A 154 -33.99 66.41 43.27
CA ALA A 154 -34.89 67.48 43.72
C ALA A 154 -35.00 68.67 42.75
N HIS A 155 -34.33 68.62 41.59
CA HIS A 155 -34.29 69.70 40.61
C HIS A 155 -35.58 69.74 39.78
N ALA A 156 -35.95 70.94 39.29
CA ALA A 156 -37.25 71.14 38.64
C ALA A 156 -37.33 70.67 37.18
N HIS A 157 -36.28 70.01 36.69
CA HIS A 157 -36.19 69.42 35.35
C HIS A 157 -36.53 67.92 35.38
N CYS A 158 -36.03 67.17 36.37
CA CYS A 158 -36.25 65.72 36.56
C CYS A 158 -37.58 65.45 37.32
N ALA A 159 -38.71 65.96 36.82
CA ALA A 159 -39.98 65.98 37.56
C ALA A 159 -41.24 66.10 36.70
N THR A 160 -41.27 65.47 35.52
CA THR A 160 -42.49 65.33 34.70
C THR A 160 -43.18 63.96 34.91
N ALA A 161 -43.83 63.39 33.90
CA ALA A 161 -44.49 62.08 33.96
C ALA A 161 -44.56 61.52 32.52
N GLU A 162 -44.24 60.24 32.36
CA GLU A 162 -43.93 59.62 31.07
C GLU A 162 -45.06 59.54 30.02
N VAL A 163 -44.66 59.41 28.75
CA VAL A 163 -45.49 59.25 27.56
C VAL A 163 -45.21 57.89 26.90
N CYS A 164 -45.80 56.85 27.51
CA CYS A 164 -45.69 55.40 27.26
C CYS A 164 -45.84 54.81 25.83
N ASN A 165 -45.66 55.58 24.75
CA ASN A 165 -45.72 55.11 23.35
C ASN A 165 -45.06 56.08 22.33
N ASP A 166 -44.11 56.91 22.75
CA ASP A 166 -43.36 57.79 21.83
C ASP A 166 -41.84 57.58 21.79
N GLY A 167 -41.34 56.54 22.47
CA GLY A 167 -39.96 56.05 22.35
C GLY A 167 -38.93 57.08 22.82
N SER A 168 -39.31 57.88 23.81
CA SER A 168 -38.52 58.93 24.42
C SER A 168 -38.67 58.86 25.94
N ASP A 169 -37.63 59.24 26.66
CA ASP A 169 -37.71 59.50 28.11
C ASP A 169 -38.21 60.96 28.28
N ASN A 170 -39.43 61.11 28.81
CA ASN A 170 -40.18 62.35 28.99
C ASN A 170 -40.14 62.87 30.45
N ASP A 171 -39.65 62.10 31.43
CA ASP A 171 -39.50 62.58 32.81
C ASP A 171 -38.11 62.48 33.43
N GLY A 172 -37.18 61.79 32.76
CA GLY A 172 -35.75 61.83 32.96
C GLY A 172 -35.23 60.75 33.90
N ASP A 173 -35.83 59.57 33.92
CA ASP A 173 -35.42 58.43 34.76
C ASP A 173 -34.72 57.29 33.98
N THR A 174 -34.36 57.55 32.71
CA THR A 174 -33.72 56.68 31.71
C THR A 174 -34.61 55.61 31.09
N LEU A 175 -35.80 55.34 31.63
CA LEU A 175 -36.69 54.29 31.15
C LEU A 175 -37.68 54.85 30.11
N VAL A 176 -38.02 54.03 29.10
CA VAL A 176 -38.85 54.48 27.96
C VAL A 176 -40.04 53.55 27.69
N ASP A 177 -41.15 54.14 27.25
CA ASP A 177 -42.37 53.45 26.84
C ASP A 177 -42.92 52.41 27.85
N CYS A 178 -42.71 51.11 27.64
CA CYS A 178 -43.18 50.07 28.58
C CYS A 178 -42.15 49.66 29.62
N GLN A 179 -40.88 50.07 29.46
CA GLN A 179 -39.80 49.80 30.41
C GLN A 179 -39.90 50.71 31.65
N ASP A 180 -40.66 51.81 31.56
CA ASP A 180 -40.98 52.68 32.69
C ASP A 180 -42.09 52.08 33.60
N PRO A 181 -41.84 51.87 34.90
CA PRO A 181 -42.84 51.43 35.88
C PRO A 181 -44.11 52.30 35.99
N ASP A 182 -44.03 53.61 35.73
CA ASP A 182 -45.19 54.53 35.76
C ASP A 182 -46.12 54.33 34.53
N CYS A 183 -45.67 53.60 33.51
CA CYS A 183 -46.43 53.22 32.33
C CYS A 183 -47.27 51.93 32.47
N ASN A 184 -47.20 51.23 33.60
CA ASN A 184 -48.01 50.05 33.93
C ASN A 184 -49.52 50.26 33.64
N GLY A 185 -50.07 49.42 32.77
CA GLY A 185 -51.47 49.43 32.35
C GLY A 185 -51.87 50.62 31.46
N GLN A 186 -50.91 51.38 30.94
CA GLN A 186 -51.13 52.33 29.84
C GLN A 186 -51.04 51.62 28.47
N PRO A 187 -51.56 52.25 27.38
CA PRO A 187 -51.43 51.69 26.04
C PRO A 187 -50.01 51.92 25.51
N GLY A 188 -49.27 50.82 25.29
CA GLY A 188 -47.95 50.82 24.65
C GLY A 188 -48.01 51.14 23.15
N PRO A 189 -46.87 51.11 22.43
CA PRO A 189 -46.77 51.48 21.02
C PRO A 189 -47.55 50.51 20.09
N THR A 190 -48.77 50.89 19.69
CA THR A 190 -49.65 50.00 18.90
C THR A 190 -49.35 49.96 17.40
N VAL A 191 -49.15 48.76 16.85
CA VAL A 191 -49.47 48.42 15.44
C VAL A 191 -50.68 47.46 15.42
N GLU A 192 -51.43 47.40 14.31
CA GLU A 192 -52.83 46.96 14.31
C GLU A 192 -53.07 45.48 14.75
N THR A 193 -53.84 45.30 15.84
CA THR A 193 -54.39 44.03 16.41
C THR A 193 -53.32 43.03 16.89
N ILE A 194 -53.08 42.81 18.19
CA ILE A 194 -54.05 42.65 19.31
C ILE A 194 -53.82 43.71 20.43
N SER A 195 -53.85 43.40 21.73
CA SER A 195 -54.17 44.34 22.82
C SER A 195 -52.97 44.73 23.69
N GLY A 196 -51.89 45.23 23.09
CA GLY A 196 -50.70 45.69 23.81
C GLY A 196 -51.01 46.80 24.83
N THR A 197 -50.87 46.47 26.11
CA THR A 197 -50.84 47.39 27.25
C THR A 197 -49.68 46.98 28.12
N CYS A 198 -48.82 47.91 28.52
CA CYS A 198 -47.63 47.58 29.30
C CYS A 198 -48.02 46.81 30.58
N GLN A 199 -47.36 45.68 30.82
CA GLN A 199 -47.60 44.77 31.94
C GLN A 199 -46.51 44.96 33.00
N THR A 200 -46.33 43.99 33.91
CA THR A 200 -45.23 43.95 34.90
C THR A 200 -44.78 42.51 35.20
N THR A 201 -45.12 41.63 34.27
CA THR A 201 -44.88 40.18 34.18
C THR A 201 -45.38 39.81 32.78
N GLU A 202 -44.56 39.25 31.90
CA GLU A 202 -45.06 38.75 30.61
C GLU A 202 -46.08 37.62 30.85
N SER A 203 -47.14 37.65 30.04
CA SER A 203 -48.23 36.67 30.13
C SER A 203 -48.84 36.32 28.77
N ASN A 204 -48.33 36.90 27.69
CA ASN A 204 -48.73 36.65 26.32
C ASN A 204 -47.57 36.08 25.49
N CYS A 205 -46.95 35.03 26.06
CA CYS A 205 -45.74 34.31 25.62
C CYS A 205 -45.84 33.58 24.24
N ASP A 206 -46.54 34.16 23.27
CA ASP A 206 -46.66 33.69 21.87
C ASP A 206 -46.95 34.83 20.86
N ASP A 207 -46.64 36.08 21.20
CA ASP A 207 -46.94 37.27 20.37
C ASP A 207 -45.74 38.10 19.89
N SER A 208 -44.55 37.78 20.38
CA SER A 208 -43.24 38.32 19.98
C SER A 208 -43.07 39.81 20.23
N TYR A 209 -43.65 40.28 21.33
CA TYR A 209 -43.41 41.59 21.91
C TYR A 209 -43.03 41.45 23.38
N ASP A 210 -42.07 42.25 23.81
CA ASP A 210 -41.79 42.55 25.20
C ASP A 210 -42.98 43.39 25.74
N ASN A 211 -43.92 42.77 26.46
CA ASN A 211 -45.11 43.48 26.96
C ASN A 211 -44.89 44.15 28.32
N ASP A 212 -43.85 43.84 29.09
CA ASP A 212 -43.61 44.39 30.44
C ASP A 212 -42.30 45.17 30.62
N GLY A 213 -41.43 45.13 29.61
CA GLY A 213 -40.34 46.06 29.38
C GLY A 213 -38.96 45.61 29.83
N ASP A 214 -38.77 44.35 30.24
CA ASP A 214 -37.50 43.90 30.83
C ASP A 214 -36.40 43.53 29.81
N GLY A 215 -36.79 43.31 28.54
CA GLY A 215 -35.92 43.13 27.39
C GLY A 215 -36.00 41.76 26.74
N ASP A 216 -36.57 40.77 27.41
CA ASP A 216 -36.77 39.41 26.88
C ASP A 216 -38.17 39.28 26.21
N VAL A 217 -38.39 38.24 25.40
CA VAL A 217 -39.66 38.05 24.66
C VAL A 217 -40.14 36.60 24.61
N ASP A 218 -41.45 36.43 24.60
CA ASP A 218 -42.13 35.13 24.48
C ASP A 218 -41.63 34.04 25.43
N CYS A 219 -40.75 33.14 24.98
CA CYS A 219 -40.21 32.03 25.79
C CYS A 219 -38.78 32.27 26.28
N GLU A 220 -38.12 33.33 25.81
CA GLU A 220 -36.86 33.81 26.37
C GLU A 220 -37.09 34.54 27.72
N ASP A 221 -38.34 34.93 27.99
CA ASP A 221 -38.78 35.60 29.21
C ASP A 221 -39.03 34.63 30.39
N SER A 222 -38.40 34.89 31.53
CA SER A 222 -38.48 34.04 32.73
C SER A 222 -39.85 34.00 33.44
N ASP A 223 -40.74 34.97 33.24
CA ASP A 223 -42.13 34.90 33.71
C ASP A 223 -42.98 33.94 32.84
N CYS A 224 -42.47 33.53 31.68
CA CYS A 224 -43.07 32.58 30.76
C CYS A 224 -42.66 31.10 30.98
N ASP A 225 -41.68 30.80 31.84
CA ASP A 225 -41.18 29.49 32.34
C ASP A 225 -42.24 28.37 32.56
N THR A 226 -43.50 28.75 32.82
CA THR A 226 -44.58 27.81 33.14
C THR A 226 -45.78 27.87 32.20
N ASN A 227 -45.67 28.65 31.12
CA ASN A 227 -46.70 28.77 30.11
C ASN A 227 -46.71 27.55 29.18
N ALA A 228 -47.88 27.11 28.74
CA ALA A 228 -48.01 25.92 27.91
C ALA A 228 -47.58 26.14 26.43
N ALA A 229 -47.06 27.33 26.10
CA ALA A 229 -46.35 27.60 24.85
C ALA A 229 -44.90 27.07 24.95
N CYS A 230 -44.17 27.46 26.00
CA CYS A 230 -42.75 27.18 26.26
C CYS A 230 -42.52 25.86 27.04
N VAL A 231 -43.41 24.87 26.88
CA VAL A 231 -43.33 23.56 27.58
C VAL A 231 -43.83 22.46 26.62
N ALA A 232 -43.54 22.63 25.32
CA ALA A 232 -44.20 21.89 24.25
C ALA A 232 -43.24 21.05 23.36
N GLY A 233 -41.95 21.01 23.70
CA GLY A 233 -40.95 20.11 23.13
C GLY A 233 -40.32 20.62 21.85
N GLU A 234 -38.99 20.59 21.83
CA GLU A 234 -38.10 21.04 20.76
C GLU A 234 -38.43 20.49 19.37
N ILE A 235 -38.32 21.33 18.34
CA ILE A 235 -38.34 20.89 16.95
C ILE A 235 -36.91 20.79 16.46
N CYS A 236 -36.29 19.63 16.72
CA CYS A 236 -34.88 19.25 16.51
C CYS A 236 -34.24 19.46 15.11
N ASN A 237 -34.79 20.30 14.23
CA ASN A 237 -34.35 20.54 12.86
C ASN A 237 -34.55 21.99 12.36
N ASN A 238 -34.77 22.97 13.25
CA ASN A 238 -35.12 24.34 12.85
C ASN A 238 -34.05 25.40 13.21
N GLY A 239 -33.08 25.07 14.07
CA GLY A 239 -32.02 25.98 14.53
C GLY A 239 -32.50 27.10 15.47
N ILE A 240 -33.52 26.83 16.30
CA ILE A 240 -34.15 27.73 17.26
C ILE A 240 -34.48 26.90 18.50
N ASP A 241 -34.22 27.46 19.69
CA ASP A 241 -34.70 26.93 20.97
C ASP A 241 -36.24 27.10 21.05
N ASP A 242 -37.01 26.04 20.79
CA ASP A 242 -38.48 26.11 20.76
C ASP A 242 -39.12 26.01 22.16
N ASP A 243 -38.40 25.61 23.21
CA ASP A 243 -38.95 25.53 24.57
C ASP A 243 -38.23 26.32 25.69
N GLY A 244 -37.15 27.03 25.35
CA GLY A 244 -36.53 28.11 26.13
C GLY A 244 -35.44 27.64 27.11
N ASP A 245 -34.91 26.44 26.93
CA ASP A 245 -33.98 25.79 27.86
C ASP A 245 -32.49 26.13 27.60
N SER A 246 -32.22 26.89 26.52
CA SER A 246 -30.92 27.28 25.96
C SER A 246 -30.14 26.19 25.21
N ALA A 247 -30.70 24.98 25.05
CA ALA A 247 -30.25 24.03 24.04
C ALA A 247 -30.96 24.26 22.69
N ILE A 248 -30.38 23.76 21.60
CA ILE A 248 -30.93 23.87 20.24
C ILE A 248 -30.69 22.60 19.42
N ASP A 249 -31.66 22.20 18.62
CA ASP A 249 -31.60 21.05 17.71
C ASP A 249 -31.03 19.76 18.38
N CYS A 250 -29.79 19.34 18.06
CA CYS A 250 -29.20 18.12 18.64
C CYS A 250 -28.50 18.34 20.00
N ALA A 251 -28.22 19.59 20.38
CA ALA A 251 -27.69 19.90 21.71
C ALA A 251 -28.76 19.74 22.81
N ASP A 252 -30.03 19.63 22.42
CA ASP A 252 -31.16 19.42 23.33
C ASP A 252 -31.30 17.93 23.72
N PRO A 253 -31.23 17.59 25.03
CA PRO A 253 -31.46 16.24 25.53
C PRO A 253 -32.82 15.62 25.17
N GLU A 254 -33.84 16.43 24.86
CA GLU A 254 -35.17 16.00 24.47
C GLU A 254 -35.21 15.49 23.00
N CYS A 255 -34.15 15.72 22.22
CA CYS A 255 -33.99 15.30 20.83
C CYS A 255 -33.28 13.94 20.60
N ASP A 256 -32.84 13.24 21.65
CA ASP A 256 -32.21 11.90 21.61
C ASP A 256 -33.00 10.90 20.73
N GLY A 257 -32.44 10.57 19.56
CA GLY A 257 -32.97 9.62 18.59
C GLY A 257 -33.94 10.18 17.54
N GLU A 258 -34.19 11.49 17.50
CA GLU A 258 -34.89 12.17 16.39
C GLU A 258 -33.90 12.66 15.31
N THR A 259 -34.40 13.13 14.17
CA THR A 259 -33.57 13.48 13.00
C THR A 259 -33.59 14.98 12.70
N ASN A 260 -32.40 15.57 12.56
CA ASN A 260 -32.25 17.01 12.36
C ASN A 260 -32.45 17.48 10.90
N GLY A 261 -32.24 18.78 10.67
CA GLY A 261 -32.49 19.44 9.39
C GLY A 261 -31.55 19.03 8.24
N THR A 262 -30.36 18.51 8.56
CA THR A 262 -29.39 17.98 7.59
C THR A 262 -29.56 16.48 7.35
N GLY A 263 -30.18 15.75 8.29
CA GLY A 263 -30.47 14.32 8.20
C GLY A 263 -29.70 13.46 9.21
N VAL A 264 -28.97 14.09 10.12
CA VAL A 264 -28.26 13.49 11.26
C VAL A 264 -29.28 13.01 12.29
N VAL A 265 -28.97 11.94 13.02
CA VAL A 265 -29.77 11.46 14.15
C VAL A 265 -29.10 11.98 15.42
N CYS A 266 -29.81 12.76 16.23
CA CYS A 266 -29.23 13.29 17.46
C CYS A 266 -29.02 12.17 18.50
N GLU A 267 -27.93 12.22 19.25
CA GLU A 267 -27.54 11.27 20.29
C GLU A 267 -27.28 12.03 21.61
N SER A 268 -27.48 11.39 22.76
CA SER A 268 -27.27 12.03 24.08
C SER A 268 -25.83 11.96 24.62
N VAL A 269 -24.93 11.37 23.83
CA VAL A 269 -23.45 11.38 23.88
C VAL A 269 -22.98 10.87 22.52
N GLU A 270 -21.91 11.41 21.95
CA GLU A 270 -21.45 10.99 20.62
C GLU A 270 -21.00 9.51 20.60
N THR A 271 -21.72 8.67 19.85
CA THR A 271 -21.36 7.26 19.63
C THR A 271 -21.13 6.89 18.17
N THR A 272 -21.38 7.82 17.23
CA THR A 272 -21.21 7.66 15.78
C THR A 272 -20.02 8.50 15.27
N CYS A 273 -18.89 8.35 15.97
CA CYS A 273 -17.63 9.07 15.80
C CYS A 273 -16.84 8.89 14.47
N ASP A 274 -17.48 8.55 13.35
CA ASP A 274 -16.83 8.45 12.03
C ASP A 274 -17.66 8.93 10.82
N ASP A 275 -18.69 9.76 11.02
CA ASP A 275 -19.56 10.27 9.95
C ASP A 275 -19.34 11.75 9.55
N GLY A 276 -18.63 12.54 10.36
CA GLY A 276 -18.31 13.94 10.07
C GLY A 276 -19.34 14.97 10.52
N ASP A 277 -20.38 14.54 11.25
CA ASP A 277 -21.39 15.40 11.86
C ASP A 277 -21.14 15.53 13.39
N ASP A 278 -21.91 16.39 14.05
CA ASP A 278 -21.91 16.65 15.50
C ASP A 278 -23.26 16.15 16.02
N ASN A 279 -23.30 14.93 16.57
CA ASN A 279 -24.56 14.24 16.80
C ASN A 279 -25.11 14.48 18.21
N ASP A 280 -24.29 14.91 19.18
CA ASP A 280 -24.75 15.31 20.52
C ASP A 280 -24.73 16.83 20.80
N GLY A 281 -24.25 17.63 19.84
CA GLY A 281 -24.39 19.08 19.82
C GLY A 281 -23.42 19.84 20.72
N ASP A 282 -22.37 19.20 21.23
CA ASP A 282 -21.38 19.84 22.12
C ASP A 282 -20.44 20.84 21.39
N GLY A 283 -20.43 20.79 20.05
CA GLY A 283 -19.60 21.64 19.17
C GLY A 283 -18.29 20.99 18.73
N LEU A 284 -18.01 19.76 19.16
CA LEU A 284 -16.95 18.89 18.67
C LEU A 284 -17.53 17.88 17.65
N VAL A 285 -16.66 17.31 16.81
CA VAL A 285 -17.04 16.34 15.77
C VAL A 285 -16.10 15.16 15.78
N ASP A 286 -16.62 13.96 15.52
CA ASP A 286 -15.88 12.70 15.41
C ASP A 286 -14.78 12.52 16.49
N CYS A 287 -13.52 12.74 16.11
CA CYS A 287 -12.33 12.48 16.89
C CYS A 287 -11.82 13.68 17.69
N ALA A 288 -12.44 14.86 17.52
CA ALA A 288 -12.24 16.01 18.39
C ALA A 288 -13.06 15.87 19.69
N ASP A 289 -14.14 15.08 19.64
CA ASP A 289 -15.04 14.82 20.75
C ASP A 289 -14.38 13.99 21.87
N SER A 290 -14.79 14.25 23.13
CA SER A 290 -14.20 13.62 24.32
C SER A 290 -14.91 12.35 24.81
N ASP A 291 -16.17 12.15 24.43
CA ASP A 291 -16.96 10.95 24.68
C ASP A 291 -16.73 9.86 23.60
N CYS A 292 -16.12 10.22 22.47
CA CYS A 292 -15.57 9.33 21.42
C CYS A 292 -14.35 8.47 21.85
N THR A 293 -14.54 7.63 22.87
CA THR A 293 -13.52 6.81 23.54
C THR A 293 -12.83 5.70 22.71
N ALA A 294 -13.11 5.57 21.40
CA ALA A 294 -12.59 4.47 20.57
C ALA A 294 -12.29 4.80 19.08
N ALA A 295 -12.53 6.03 18.62
CA ALA A 295 -12.60 6.32 17.18
C ALA A 295 -11.51 7.23 16.60
N CYS A 296 -10.73 7.93 17.43
CA CYS A 296 -9.64 8.83 16.99
C CYS A 296 -8.41 8.10 16.40
N ILE A 297 -8.58 6.88 15.88
CA ILE A 297 -7.51 6.04 15.35
C ILE A 297 -7.45 6.25 13.84
N SER A 298 -6.51 7.10 13.42
CA SER A 298 -6.22 7.36 12.01
C SER A 298 -5.42 6.22 11.38
N ALA A 299 -5.39 6.20 10.04
CA ALA A 299 -4.49 5.30 9.31
C ALA A 299 -3.03 5.53 9.75
N GLY A 300 -2.38 4.47 10.21
CA GLY A 300 -1.01 4.50 10.75
C GLY A 300 -0.85 4.70 12.25
N ASP A 301 -1.90 4.97 13.03
CA ASP A 301 -1.79 5.04 14.51
C ASP A 301 -1.52 3.66 15.14
N LEU A 302 -2.00 2.59 14.49
CA LEU A 302 -1.66 1.20 14.78
C LEU A 302 -0.93 0.62 13.57
N VAL A 303 0.20 -0.06 13.79
CA VAL A 303 1.06 -0.61 12.73
C VAL A 303 1.32 -2.09 13.02
N ILE A 304 0.95 -2.97 12.10
CA ILE A 304 1.28 -4.39 12.15
C ILE A 304 2.78 -4.52 11.93
N THR A 305 3.44 -5.18 12.88
CA THR A 305 4.91 -5.14 13.02
C THR A 305 5.54 -6.52 13.06
N GLU A 306 4.82 -7.57 13.44
CA GLU A 306 5.35 -8.94 13.41
C GLU A 306 4.23 -9.96 13.11
N LEU A 307 4.56 -11.03 12.39
CA LEU A 307 3.61 -12.07 11.97
C LEU A 307 4.28 -13.44 11.98
N LEU A 308 3.71 -14.43 12.67
CA LEU A 308 4.03 -15.85 12.51
C LEU A 308 2.87 -16.56 11.83
N LYS A 309 3.00 -16.85 10.52
CA LYS A 309 1.99 -17.56 9.72
C LYS A 309 2.12 -19.08 9.75
N ASP A 310 3.33 -19.62 9.62
CA ASP A 310 3.58 -21.07 9.58
C ASP A 310 4.35 -21.54 10.84
N PRO A 311 3.67 -21.92 11.94
CA PRO A 311 4.34 -22.37 13.17
C PRO A 311 4.87 -23.81 13.07
N ASN A 312 6.13 -24.02 13.45
CA ASN A 312 6.82 -25.32 13.33
C ASN A 312 6.47 -26.33 14.44
N THR A 313 6.22 -25.87 15.67
CA THR A 313 6.00 -26.75 16.84
C THR A 313 4.58 -26.70 17.40
N ALA A 314 3.94 -25.53 17.32
CA ALA A 314 2.52 -25.42 17.59
C ALA A 314 1.70 -26.04 16.45
N ALA A 315 0.43 -26.36 16.72
CA ALA A 315 -0.48 -26.64 15.63
C ALA A 315 -0.81 -25.33 14.94
N ASP A 316 -0.58 -25.22 13.64
CA ASP A 316 -1.07 -24.22 12.68
C ASP A 316 -2.19 -23.32 13.26
N ASN A 317 -3.42 -23.85 13.31
CA ASN A 317 -4.64 -23.23 13.86
C ASN A 317 -4.66 -22.88 15.36
N LYS A 318 -3.51 -22.82 16.03
CA LYS A 318 -3.27 -22.49 17.45
C LYS A 318 -1.97 -21.67 17.64
N GLY A 319 -0.99 -21.83 16.75
CA GLY A 319 0.33 -21.22 16.79
C GLY A 319 0.46 -19.91 16.02
N GLU A 320 -0.49 -19.59 15.14
CA GLU A 320 -0.55 -18.31 14.45
C GLU A 320 -0.77 -17.14 15.42
N TRP A 321 -0.02 -16.06 15.19
CA TRP A 321 -0.18 -14.78 15.86
C TRP A 321 0.40 -13.64 15.02
N PHE A 322 -0.04 -12.41 15.33
CA PHE A 322 0.55 -11.18 14.80
C PHE A 322 0.64 -10.12 15.91
N GLU A 323 1.52 -9.14 15.72
CA GLU A 323 1.80 -8.05 16.64
C GLU A 323 1.41 -6.70 16.04
N ILE A 324 0.85 -5.84 16.89
CA ILE A 324 0.48 -4.47 16.58
C ILE A 324 1.32 -3.53 17.46
N HIS A 325 1.98 -2.56 16.84
CA HIS A 325 2.62 -1.42 17.47
C HIS A 325 1.68 -0.22 17.50
N ASN A 326 1.68 0.55 18.58
CA ASN A 326 0.97 1.83 18.66
C ASN A 326 1.95 2.97 18.38
N ALA A 327 1.87 3.53 17.17
CA ALA A 327 2.71 4.64 16.73
C ALA A 327 2.21 6.02 17.20
N SER A 328 0.98 6.10 17.74
CA SER A 328 0.41 7.33 18.26
C SER A 328 1.05 7.78 19.60
N ALA A 329 0.83 9.04 19.96
CA ALA A 329 1.29 9.61 21.24
C ALA A 329 0.44 9.19 22.45
N LEU A 330 -0.67 8.49 22.25
CA LEU A 330 -1.66 8.14 23.30
C LEU A 330 -1.82 6.62 23.46
N ALA A 331 -2.42 6.18 24.56
CA ALA A 331 -2.76 4.77 24.72
C ALA A 331 -4.07 4.47 23.98
N ILE A 332 -4.07 3.48 23.11
CA ILE A 332 -5.23 3.08 22.29
C ILE A 332 -5.89 1.85 22.90
N ASP A 333 -7.22 1.83 23.00
CA ASP A 333 -8.02 0.64 23.34
C ASP A 333 -8.56 0.00 22.06
N LEU A 334 -8.21 -1.26 21.80
CA LEU A 334 -8.56 -1.94 20.55
C LEU A 334 -10.02 -2.44 20.49
N ARG A 335 -10.81 -2.28 21.55
CA ARG A 335 -12.21 -2.74 21.58
C ARG A 335 -13.05 -2.05 20.49
N GLY A 336 -13.82 -2.84 19.75
CA GLY A 336 -14.66 -2.37 18.64
C GLY A 336 -13.99 -2.46 17.27
N LEU A 337 -12.65 -2.45 17.20
CA LEU A 337 -11.93 -2.63 15.94
C LEU A 337 -12.17 -4.01 15.33
N VAL A 338 -12.10 -4.06 14.00
CA VAL A 338 -12.19 -5.28 13.20
C VAL A 338 -10.81 -5.64 12.68
N ILE A 339 -10.28 -6.77 13.13
CA ILE A 339 -9.11 -7.40 12.53
C ILE A 339 -9.57 -8.39 11.45
N TYR A 340 -8.84 -8.48 10.35
CA TYR A 340 -9.19 -9.31 9.21
C TYR A 340 -7.97 -9.95 8.54
N SER A 341 -8.22 -11.03 7.81
CA SER A 341 -7.34 -11.60 6.79
C SER A 341 -8.18 -11.78 5.53
N MET A 342 -7.61 -11.48 4.36
CA MET A 342 -8.24 -11.78 3.09
C MET A 342 -7.26 -12.35 2.08
N THR A 343 -7.70 -13.45 1.47
CA THR A 343 -7.13 -14.01 0.25
C THR A 343 -7.91 -13.50 -0.96
N ALA A 344 -7.40 -13.73 -2.16
CA ALA A 344 -8.10 -13.40 -3.41
C ALA A 344 -9.51 -14.04 -3.59
N SER A 345 -9.93 -14.93 -2.68
CA SER A 345 -11.22 -15.66 -2.77
C SER A 345 -12.07 -15.66 -1.50
N SER A 346 -11.56 -15.15 -0.38
CA SER A 346 -12.29 -15.14 0.90
C SER A 346 -11.75 -14.11 1.87
N GLU A 347 -12.63 -13.60 2.74
CA GLU A 347 -12.30 -12.71 3.85
C GLU A 347 -12.76 -13.36 5.17
N ALA A 348 -11.86 -13.37 6.15
CA ALA A 348 -12.12 -13.78 7.53
C ALA A 348 -11.98 -12.55 8.44
N THR A 349 -12.96 -12.31 9.32
CA THR A 349 -12.96 -11.14 10.21
C THR A 349 -13.19 -11.53 11.67
N HIS A 350 -12.73 -10.66 12.57
CA HIS A 350 -12.96 -10.77 14.01
C HIS A 350 -13.08 -9.37 14.63
N THR A 351 -14.21 -9.07 15.27
CA THR A 351 -14.36 -7.83 16.05
C THR A 351 -13.77 -8.02 17.44
N ILE A 352 -12.87 -7.12 17.86
CA ILE A 352 -12.24 -7.18 19.17
C ILE A 352 -13.28 -6.85 20.25
N THR A 353 -13.62 -7.86 21.05
CA THR A 353 -14.67 -7.75 22.07
C THR A 353 -14.17 -8.31 23.41
N SER A 354 -14.19 -7.46 24.44
CA SER A 354 -13.70 -7.81 25.77
C SER A 354 -14.49 -7.06 26.85
N ALA A 355 -14.62 -7.70 28.02
CA ALA A 355 -15.25 -7.10 29.20
C ALA A 355 -14.31 -6.13 29.98
N ASN A 356 -13.01 -6.13 29.64
CA ASN A 356 -12.02 -5.18 30.13
C ASN A 356 -11.33 -4.51 28.93
N PRO A 357 -10.79 -3.29 29.07
CA PRO A 357 -9.98 -2.63 28.03
C PRO A 357 -8.88 -3.54 27.45
N VAL A 358 -8.67 -3.48 26.13
CA VAL A 358 -7.60 -4.18 25.41
C VAL A 358 -6.64 -3.11 24.92
N THR A 359 -5.85 -2.56 25.85
CA THR A 359 -5.10 -1.32 25.62
C THR A 359 -3.65 -1.55 25.27
N VAL A 360 -3.17 -0.88 24.23
CA VAL A 360 -1.75 -0.75 23.89
C VAL A 360 -1.28 0.67 24.22
N ALA A 361 -0.25 0.79 25.07
CA ALA A 361 0.31 2.09 25.43
C ALA A 361 0.97 2.79 24.23
N ALA A 362 1.13 4.12 24.28
CA ALA A 362 1.89 4.87 23.28
C ALA A 362 3.31 4.30 23.11
N GLY A 363 3.73 4.01 21.88
CA GLY A 363 4.98 3.31 21.56
C GLY A 363 5.06 1.86 22.05
N GLY A 364 3.95 1.28 22.49
CA GLY A 364 3.84 -0.09 22.98
C GLY A 364 3.54 -1.10 21.87
N TYR A 365 3.58 -2.38 22.24
CA TYR A 365 3.30 -3.53 21.39
C TYR A 365 2.23 -4.41 22.04
N ILE A 366 1.45 -5.13 21.25
CA ILE A 366 0.40 -6.03 21.72
C ILE A 366 0.24 -7.23 20.78
N VAL A 367 0.20 -8.45 21.32
CA VAL A 367 0.22 -9.70 20.55
C VAL A 367 -1.17 -10.34 20.50
N LEU A 368 -1.65 -10.65 19.29
CA LEU A 368 -2.95 -11.25 19.03
C LEU A 368 -2.76 -12.65 18.43
N GLY A 369 -3.46 -13.67 18.93
CA GLY A 369 -3.31 -15.05 18.42
C GLY A 369 -4.46 -16.01 18.70
N LEU A 370 -4.32 -17.28 18.28
CA LEU A 370 -5.40 -18.29 18.32
C LEU A 370 -5.54 -19.12 19.61
N SER A 371 -4.65 -18.95 20.59
CA SER A 371 -4.78 -19.57 21.92
C SER A 371 -4.07 -18.76 22.98
N SER A 372 -4.66 -18.71 24.19
CA SER A 372 -4.02 -18.19 25.40
C SER A 372 -3.32 -19.28 26.23
N ASP A 373 -3.38 -20.55 25.80
CA ASP A 373 -2.55 -21.59 26.41
C ASP A 373 -1.15 -21.55 25.79
N THR A 374 -0.19 -21.05 26.56
CA THR A 374 1.25 -21.05 26.23
C THR A 374 1.81 -22.43 25.86
N GLY A 375 1.12 -23.53 26.18
CA GLY A 375 1.50 -24.88 25.74
C GLY A 375 0.97 -25.28 24.36
N GLU A 376 0.04 -24.53 23.78
CA GLU A 376 -0.58 -24.79 22.47
C GLU A 376 -0.08 -23.85 21.36
N ASN A 377 0.38 -22.64 21.72
CA ASN A 377 0.75 -21.55 20.79
C ASN A 377 2.28 -21.29 20.68
N GLY A 378 3.11 -22.31 20.94
CA GLY A 378 4.57 -22.17 20.86
C GLY A 378 5.22 -21.47 22.07
N GLY A 379 4.46 -21.13 23.12
CA GLY A 379 5.01 -20.46 24.31
C GLY A 379 4.85 -18.94 24.30
N VAL A 380 4.16 -18.39 23.29
CA VAL A 380 3.83 -16.98 23.18
C VAL A 380 2.78 -16.59 24.22
N ALA A 381 2.95 -15.45 24.88
CA ALA A 381 1.94 -14.89 25.76
C ALA A 381 1.09 -13.87 24.99
N VAL A 382 0.00 -14.33 24.35
CA VAL A 382 -0.91 -13.44 23.62
C VAL A 382 -1.74 -12.59 24.58
N ASP A 383 -1.90 -11.31 24.27
CA ASP A 383 -2.68 -10.35 25.04
C ASP A 383 -4.18 -10.43 24.72
N TYR A 384 -4.52 -10.78 23.47
CA TYR A 384 -5.88 -11.01 23.03
C TYR A 384 -6.01 -12.27 22.15
N VAL A 385 -7.12 -13.00 22.32
CA VAL A 385 -7.39 -14.24 21.59
C VAL A 385 -8.50 -14.03 20.56
N TYR A 386 -8.15 -14.14 19.28
CA TYR A 386 -9.14 -14.21 18.21
C TYR A 386 -9.55 -15.66 17.90
N THR A 387 -10.61 -15.82 17.10
CA THR A 387 -11.22 -17.16 16.88
C THR A 387 -11.58 -17.48 15.43
N SER A 388 -11.38 -16.55 14.49
CA SER A 388 -11.90 -16.65 13.12
C SER A 388 -10.89 -16.36 12.02
N LEU A 389 -9.73 -15.78 12.32
CA LEU A 389 -8.61 -15.67 11.38
C LEU A 389 -7.84 -16.99 11.32
N ALA A 390 -7.28 -17.27 10.15
CA ALA A 390 -6.23 -18.23 9.87
C ALA A 390 -5.47 -17.65 8.67
N PHE A 391 -4.16 -17.74 8.68
CA PHE A 391 -3.27 -17.20 7.67
C PHE A 391 -2.87 -18.30 6.66
N SER A 392 -2.43 -17.89 5.48
CA SER A 392 -2.03 -18.84 4.43
C SER A 392 -0.53 -19.14 4.47
N ASN A 393 -0.18 -20.41 4.73
CA ASN A 393 1.20 -20.94 4.65
C ASN A 393 1.65 -21.17 3.19
N SER A 394 1.01 -20.49 2.23
CA SER A 394 1.39 -20.41 0.81
C SER A 394 0.52 -19.39 0.07
N GLY A 395 1.06 -18.75 -0.97
CA GLY A 395 0.38 -17.77 -1.80
C GLY A 395 0.11 -16.43 -1.10
N ILE A 396 -0.67 -15.58 -1.77
CA ILE A 396 -0.98 -14.21 -1.30
C ILE A 396 -2.13 -14.25 -0.28
N ASP A 397 -1.86 -13.70 0.90
CA ASP A 397 -2.82 -13.41 1.96
C ASP A 397 -2.46 -12.05 2.60
N ASN A 398 -3.26 -11.57 3.54
CA ASN A 398 -2.92 -10.38 4.31
C ASN A 398 -3.46 -10.44 5.73
N VAL A 399 -2.99 -9.51 6.56
CA VAL A 399 -3.53 -9.23 7.88
C VAL A 399 -3.78 -7.73 7.97
N GLY A 400 -4.91 -7.30 8.53
CA GLY A 400 -5.27 -5.89 8.60
C GLY A 400 -6.20 -5.54 9.76
N ILE A 401 -6.27 -4.24 10.05
CA ILE A 401 -7.03 -3.62 11.14
C ILE A 401 -7.88 -2.50 10.53
N ARG A 402 -9.16 -2.42 10.90
CA ARG A 402 -10.06 -1.33 10.48
C ARG A 402 -11.10 -0.96 11.53
N THR A 403 -11.66 0.24 11.41
CA THR A 403 -12.80 0.70 12.23
C THR A 403 -14.07 -0.11 11.93
N ALA A 404 -15.11 0.07 12.75
CA ALA A 404 -16.41 -0.55 12.51
C ALA A 404 -17.09 -0.01 11.22
N GLY A 405 -16.93 1.29 10.90
CA GLY A 405 -17.36 1.90 9.64
C GLY A 405 -16.59 1.41 8.40
N GLY A 406 -15.40 0.83 8.61
CA GLY A 406 -14.62 0.15 7.57
C GLY A 406 -13.34 0.88 7.13
N THR A 407 -13.00 2.00 7.78
CA THR A 407 -11.74 2.73 7.55
C THR A 407 -10.55 1.86 7.94
N VAL A 408 -9.71 1.51 6.96
CA VAL A 408 -8.49 0.73 7.18
C VAL A 408 -7.49 1.59 7.95
N ILE A 409 -7.08 1.09 9.12
CA ILE A 409 -6.07 1.70 9.97
C ILE A 409 -4.69 1.25 9.49
N ASP A 410 -4.55 -0.04 9.20
CA ASP A 410 -3.34 -0.64 8.64
C ASP A 410 -3.63 -2.01 8.00
N VAL A 411 -2.81 -2.42 7.03
CA VAL A 411 -2.88 -3.73 6.39
C VAL A 411 -1.52 -4.13 5.84
N VAL A 412 -1.11 -5.38 6.04
CA VAL A 412 0.14 -5.95 5.52
C VAL A 412 -0.19 -7.13 4.63
N ALA A 413 0.16 -7.03 3.35
CA ALA A 413 0.10 -8.14 2.41
C ALA A 413 1.39 -8.96 2.48
N PHE A 414 1.25 -10.29 2.55
CA PHE A 414 2.35 -11.23 2.57
C PHE A 414 2.13 -12.36 1.55
N ASP A 415 3.21 -12.78 0.91
CA ASP A 415 3.25 -13.82 -0.13
C ASP A 415 4.65 -14.46 -0.22
N ASP A 416 4.69 -15.69 -0.73
CA ASP A 416 5.89 -16.52 -0.77
C ASP A 416 7.00 -15.99 -1.73
N ILE A 417 6.67 -15.05 -2.62
CA ILE A 417 7.59 -14.50 -3.65
C ILE A 417 8.39 -13.34 -3.06
N ASN A 418 7.72 -12.46 -2.31
CA ASN A 418 8.33 -11.31 -1.65
C ASN A 418 8.87 -11.67 -0.26
N TYR A 419 8.35 -12.73 0.36
CA TYR A 419 8.70 -13.19 1.71
C TYR A 419 8.84 -14.72 1.73
N HIS A 420 10.06 -15.23 1.54
CA HIS A 420 10.32 -16.69 1.48
C HIS A 420 9.82 -17.43 2.74
N ASP A 421 9.02 -18.47 2.58
CA ASP A 421 8.39 -19.17 3.71
C ASP A 421 9.36 -19.98 4.56
N PHE A 422 9.46 -19.64 5.86
CA PHE A 422 10.24 -20.36 6.85
C PHE A 422 9.39 -20.79 8.04
N ALA A 423 9.02 -22.08 8.07
CA ALA A 423 8.31 -22.71 9.19
C ALA A 423 8.99 -22.42 10.54
N GLY A 424 8.25 -21.76 11.44
CA GLY A 424 8.72 -21.38 12.78
C GLY A 424 9.53 -20.08 12.83
N MET A 425 9.51 -19.24 11.81
CA MET A 425 10.10 -17.90 11.88
C MET A 425 9.04 -16.84 11.64
N SER A 426 8.92 -15.87 12.54
CA SER A 426 8.12 -14.68 12.28
C SER A 426 8.78 -13.79 11.24
N LEU A 427 7.94 -13.16 10.43
CA LEU A 427 8.31 -12.01 9.62
C LEU A 427 8.13 -10.75 10.49
N SER A 428 9.19 -9.96 10.62
CA SER A 428 9.21 -8.80 11.53
C SER A 428 9.67 -7.53 10.80
N LEU A 429 8.95 -6.44 11.01
CA LEU A 429 9.23 -5.13 10.44
C LEU A 429 10.41 -4.47 11.14
N SER A 430 11.32 -3.87 10.38
CA SER A 430 12.48 -3.15 10.94
C SER A 430 12.05 -2.11 11.98
N SER A 431 12.76 -2.06 13.11
CA SER A 431 12.64 -0.99 14.11
C SER A 431 12.83 0.44 13.57
N THR A 432 13.36 0.60 12.36
CA THR A 432 13.53 1.88 11.65
C THR A 432 12.36 2.23 10.72
N ALA A 433 11.35 1.36 10.61
CA ALA A 433 10.30 1.36 9.58
C ALA A 433 8.88 1.33 10.19
N LEU A 434 8.73 1.74 11.45
CA LEU A 434 7.50 1.59 12.27
C LEU A 434 6.36 2.57 11.89
N ASN A 435 5.92 2.55 10.63
CA ASN A 435 4.73 3.30 10.16
C ASN A 435 3.97 2.52 9.07
N ALA A 436 2.67 2.82 8.89
CA ALA A 436 1.76 2.17 7.94
C ALA A 436 1.97 2.56 6.46
N THR A 437 3.21 2.84 6.06
CA THR A 437 3.62 3.02 4.65
C THR A 437 4.95 2.32 4.41
N ASP A 438 5.85 2.36 5.38
CA ASP A 438 7.07 1.56 5.35
C ASP A 438 6.80 0.06 5.60
N ASN A 439 5.70 -0.31 6.28
CA ASN A 439 5.28 -1.70 6.45
C ASN A 439 4.62 -2.32 5.18
N ASP A 440 4.22 -1.51 4.20
CA ASP A 440 3.82 -1.99 2.86
C ASP A 440 5.04 -2.37 1.99
N VAL A 441 6.25 -2.01 2.41
CA VAL A 441 7.48 -2.22 1.64
C VAL A 441 8.17 -3.50 2.08
N ALA A 442 8.08 -4.56 1.27
CA ALA A 442 8.67 -5.88 1.58
C ALA A 442 10.14 -5.83 2.01
N ALA A 443 10.94 -4.91 1.47
CA ALA A 443 12.36 -4.74 1.81
C ALA A 443 12.62 -4.22 3.25
N ASN A 444 11.59 -3.73 3.95
CA ASN A 444 11.67 -3.30 5.36
C ASN A 444 11.37 -4.44 6.35
N TRP A 445 10.92 -5.60 5.87
CA TRP A 445 10.68 -6.79 6.69
C TRP A 445 11.84 -7.78 6.61
N CYS A 446 12.04 -8.52 7.68
CA CYS A 446 13.05 -9.57 7.75
C CYS A 446 12.65 -10.69 8.71
N TYR A 447 13.25 -11.86 8.52
CA TYR A 447 13.10 -12.97 9.44
C TYR A 447 14.04 -12.82 10.63
N VAL A 448 13.47 -12.83 11.83
CA VAL A 448 14.22 -12.60 13.07
C VAL A 448 14.94 -13.87 13.53
N THR A 449 16.19 -13.73 13.97
CA THR A 449 17.03 -14.84 14.49
C THR A 449 16.92 -15.00 16.02
N ALA A 450 16.26 -14.06 16.70
CA ALA A 450 15.95 -14.16 18.12
C ALA A 450 14.98 -15.32 18.38
N LYS A 451 15.29 -16.15 19.38
CA LYS A 451 14.46 -17.30 19.75
C LYS A 451 13.55 -17.00 20.92
N PHE A 452 12.22 -17.12 20.73
CA PHE A 452 11.27 -17.14 21.84
C PHE A 452 11.08 -18.54 22.44
N ASN A 453 11.39 -19.63 21.70
CA ASN A 453 11.46 -20.99 22.26
C ASN A 453 12.66 -21.82 21.74
N ALA A 454 12.58 -23.16 21.77
CA ALA A 454 13.68 -24.02 21.31
C ALA A 454 13.85 -24.02 19.78
N ASP A 455 12.74 -24.01 19.06
CA ASP A 455 12.62 -24.28 17.62
C ASP A 455 11.86 -23.16 16.85
N GLU A 456 11.25 -22.25 17.63
CA GLU A 456 10.52 -20.99 17.41
C GLU A 456 11.36 -19.69 17.31
N TYR A 457 11.21 -18.82 16.29
CA TYR A 457 11.91 -17.52 16.20
C TYR A 457 10.96 -16.31 16.05
N GLY A 458 11.30 -15.19 16.69
CA GLY A 458 10.52 -13.94 16.74
C GLY A 458 10.67 -13.15 18.04
N THR A 459 10.04 -11.96 18.09
CA THR A 459 10.10 -11.00 19.22
C THR A 459 8.75 -10.69 19.90
N PRO A 460 7.78 -11.63 20.04
CA PRO A 460 6.42 -11.31 20.47
C PRO A 460 6.35 -10.60 21.84
N GLY A 461 5.73 -9.42 21.84
CA GLY A 461 5.55 -8.52 22.98
C GLY A 461 6.71 -7.56 23.21
N ALA A 462 7.62 -7.42 22.25
CA ALA A 462 8.83 -6.61 22.36
C ALA A 462 9.19 -5.95 21.02
N ALA A 463 9.90 -4.82 21.08
CA ALA A 463 10.34 -4.14 19.88
C ALA A 463 11.21 -5.05 18.99
N ASN A 464 10.84 -5.14 17.72
CA ASN A 464 11.60 -5.82 16.69
C ASN A 464 13.06 -5.32 16.61
N PRO A 465 14.02 -6.15 16.15
CA PRO A 465 15.34 -5.68 15.76
C PRO A 465 15.27 -4.79 14.51
N SER A 466 16.39 -4.19 14.11
CA SER A 466 16.46 -3.56 12.79
C SER A 466 16.63 -4.63 11.70
N CYS A 467 15.98 -4.44 10.55
CA CYS A 467 16.32 -5.19 9.34
C CYS A 467 17.49 -4.55 8.57
N ALA A 468 18.10 -3.49 9.12
CA ALA A 468 19.31 -2.91 8.57
C ALA A 468 20.45 -3.94 8.61
N ARG A 469 20.82 -4.47 7.45
CA ARG A 469 22.08 -5.21 7.30
C ARG A 469 23.22 -4.39 7.89
N GLU A 470 24.04 -5.04 8.72
CA GLU A 470 25.28 -4.48 9.20
C GLU A 470 26.10 -3.81 8.08
N THR A 471 26.52 -2.56 8.33
CA THR A 471 27.22 -1.73 7.34
C THR A 471 28.71 -1.52 7.63
N ASN A 472 29.18 -1.92 8.83
CA ASN A 472 30.60 -1.88 9.22
C ASN A 472 30.99 -3.13 10.02
N CYS A 473 31.27 -4.22 9.31
CA CYS A 473 31.61 -5.53 9.89
C CYS A 473 32.98 -5.63 10.59
N SER A 474 33.50 -4.54 11.15
CA SER A 474 34.80 -4.51 11.84
C SER A 474 34.99 -3.39 12.87
N ASP A 475 33.91 -2.70 13.29
CA ASP A 475 33.97 -1.58 14.24
C ASP A 475 33.61 -1.93 15.69
N THR A 476 33.26 -3.20 15.96
CA THR A 476 32.89 -3.78 17.28
C THR A 476 31.60 -3.21 17.89
N ILE A 477 30.72 -2.67 17.05
CA ILE A 477 29.38 -2.23 17.41
C ILE A 477 28.36 -3.27 16.91
N ASP A 478 27.23 -3.34 17.61
CA ASP A 478 26.00 -4.05 17.23
C ASP A 478 25.09 -2.96 16.63
N ASN A 479 25.08 -2.84 15.30
CA ASN A 479 24.41 -1.74 14.60
C ASN A 479 22.94 -2.06 14.28
N ASP A 480 22.58 -3.34 14.17
CA ASP A 480 21.19 -3.78 13.95
C ASP A 480 20.43 -4.11 15.26
N GLY A 481 21.17 -4.29 16.37
CA GLY A 481 20.66 -4.50 17.72
C GLY A 481 20.40 -5.97 18.07
N ASN A 482 20.79 -6.93 17.24
CA ASN A 482 20.42 -8.35 17.39
C ASN A 482 21.23 -9.09 18.48
N GLY A 483 22.33 -8.50 18.95
CA GLY A 483 23.17 -9.03 20.04
C GLY A 483 24.44 -9.77 19.59
N ASP A 484 24.60 -10.03 18.29
CA ASP A 484 25.88 -10.40 17.67
C ASP A 484 26.61 -9.13 17.15
N ILE A 485 27.92 -9.23 16.90
CA ILE A 485 28.77 -8.08 16.49
C ILE A 485 29.78 -8.48 15.43
N ASP A 486 30.10 -7.55 14.52
CA ASP A 486 31.05 -7.77 13.43
C ASP A 486 30.81 -9.15 12.74
N CYS A 487 31.82 -10.00 12.70
CA CYS A 487 31.81 -11.31 12.06
C CYS A 487 31.13 -12.43 12.86
N ALA A 488 30.55 -12.11 14.02
CA ALA A 488 29.57 -12.97 14.67
C ALA A 488 28.17 -12.72 14.10
N ASP A 489 27.90 -11.50 13.61
CA ASP A 489 26.63 -11.15 12.99
C ASP A 489 26.44 -11.87 11.65
N PHE A 490 25.19 -12.22 11.38
CA PHE A 490 24.80 -12.97 10.20
C PHE A 490 24.86 -12.11 8.90
N ALA A 491 24.41 -10.86 8.91
CA ALA A 491 24.51 -9.97 7.75
C ALA A 491 25.98 -9.71 7.35
N CYS A 492 26.89 -9.74 8.33
CA CYS A 492 28.33 -9.61 8.20
C CYS A 492 29.11 -10.90 7.86
N ALA A 493 28.49 -12.08 7.92
CA ALA A 493 29.20 -13.36 7.73
C ALA A 493 29.96 -13.48 6.40
N PHE A 494 29.57 -12.68 5.40
CA PHE A 494 30.16 -12.62 4.06
C PHE A 494 30.98 -11.35 3.77
N ASP A 495 31.07 -10.40 4.70
CA ASP A 495 31.84 -9.17 4.46
C ASP A 495 33.35 -9.47 4.32
N ALA A 496 34.00 -8.75 3.39
CA ALA A 496 35.41 -8.98 3.05
C ALA A 496 36.42 -8.57 4.16
N SER A 497 35.95 -7.95 5.24
CA SER A 497 36.73 -7.76 6.48
C SER A 497 36.59 -8.93 7.46
N CYS A 498 35.50 -9.71 7.35
CA CYS A 498 35.19 -10.86 8.20
C CYS A 498 35.72 -12.19 7.69
N THR A 499 35.77 -12.34 6.37
CA THR A 499 36.37 -13.51 5.73
C THR A 499 37.70 -13.16 5.09
N SER A 500 38.62 -14.13 5.00
CA SER A 500 39.74 -14.06 4.04
C SER A 500 39.35 -14.67 2.67
N ALA A 501 38.05 -14.72 2.37
CA ALA A 501 37.45 -15.44 1.25
C ALA A 501 36.29 -14.62 0.68
N ALA A 502 36.37 -14.26 -0.61
CA ALA A 502 35.36 -13.42 -1.24
C ALA A 502 33.95 -14.05 -1.14
N VAL A 503 32.92 -13.21 -1.12
CA VAL A 503 31.53 -13.63 -1.37
C VAL A 503 31.52 -14.47 -2.64
N PRO A 504 30.95 -15.69 -2.64
CA PRO A 504 30.84 -16.47 -3.86
C PRO A 504 30.01 -15.69 -4.89
N THR A 505 30.43 -15.81 -6.14
CA THR A 505 29.77 -15.25 -7.32
C THR A 505 29.40 -16.39 -8.27
N ALA A 506 28.69 -16.08 -9.37
CA ALA A 506 28.27 -17.09 -10.33
C ALA A 506 29.43 -18.03 -10.75
N SER A 507 29.20 -19.35 -10.67
CA SER A 507 30.18 -20.43 -10.87
C SER A 507 31.22 -20.69 -9.77
N ASP A 508 31.31 -19.90 -8.69
CA ASP A 508 32.27 -20.19 -7.60
C ASP A 508 31.86 -21.46 -6.82
N LEU A 509 30.55 -21.67 -6.66
CA LEU A 509 29.92 -22.89 -6.13
C LEU A 509 28.88 -23.36 -7.15
N ILE A 510 28.86 -24.64 -7.50
CA ILE A 510 27.92 -25.20 -8.51
C ILE A 510 27.30 -26.51 -8.03
N VAL A 511 26.05 -26.79 -8.40
CA VAL A 511 25.37 -28.07 -8.22
C VAL A 511 25.98 -29.09 -9.19
N THR A 512 26.37 -30.26 -8.70
CA THR A 512 27.06 -31.29 -9.47
C THR A 512 26.32 -32.62 -9.54
N GLU A 513 25.47 -32.94 -8.57
CA GLU A 513 24.79 -34.23 -8.53
C GLU A 513 23.47 -34.11 -7.76
N ILE A 514 22.39 -34.71 -8.26
CA ILE A 514 21.06 -34.64 -7.63
C ILE A 514 20.44 -36.05 -7.57
N MET A 515 20.10 -36.49 -6.36
CA MET A 515 19.38 -37.72 -6.07
C MET A 515 17.89 -37.40 -5.89
N ILE A 516 17.18 -37.36 -7.02
CA ILE A 516 15.76 -37.06 -7.09
C ILE A 516 14.96 -38.32 -6.75
N ASN A 517 15.00 -39.33 -7.63
CA ASN A 517 14.17 -40.52 -7.49
C ASN A 517 14.83 -41.64 -6.67
N THR A 518 14.46 -41.76 -5.39
CA THR A 518 14.99 -42.81 -4.49
C THR A 518 14.29 -44.17 -4.64
N GLY A 519 13.38 -44.29 -5.61
CA GLY A 519 12.61 -45.49 -5.91
C GLY A 519 11.62 -45.85 -4.80
N THR A 520 11.91 -46.89 -4.02
CA THR A 520 11.00 -47.38 -2.97
C THR A 520 11.37 -46.94 -1.56
N LEU A 521 12.40 -46.13 -1.41
CA LEU A 521 12.87 -45.65 -0.10
C LEU A 521 12.11 -44.41 0.38
N GLY A 522 11.60 -43.60 -0.54
CA GLY A 522 10.88 -42.36 -0.26
C GLY A 522 11.80 -41.15 -0.09
N LEU A 523 11.17 -40.00 0.09
CA LEU A 523 11.80 -38.69 -0.05
C LEU A 523 12.97 -38.46 0.92
N ASP A 524 12.94 -39.11 2.09
CA ASP A 524 13.98 -39.07 3.13
C ASP A 524 15.42 -39.40 2.66
N TYR A 525 15.57 -39.97 1.46
CA TYR A 525 16.86 -40.33 0.84
C TYR A 525 17.28 -39.36 -0.29
N GLU A 526 16.53 -38.29 -0.53
CA GLU A 526 16.88 -37.21 -1.46
C GLU A 526 18.07 -36.41 -0.96
N TRP A 527 18.90 -35.96 -1.90
CA TRP A 527 20.03 -35.08 -1.66
C TRP A 527 20.48 -34.42 -2.95
N PHE A 528 21.23 -33.33 -2.81
CA PHE A 528 22.01 -32.73 -3.88
C PHE A 528 23.43 -32.44 -3.39
N GLU A 529 24.36 -32.37 -4.32
CA GLU A 529 25.76 -32.07 -4.08
C GLU A 529 26.15 -30.74 -4.74
N VAL A 530 26.99 -29.97 -4.04
CA VAL A 530 27.63 -28.77 -4.57
C VAL A 530 29.15 -28.87 -4.52
N TYR A 531 29.81 -28.27 -5.50
CA TYR A 531 31.25 -28.27 -5.69
C TYR A 531 31.83 -26.84 -5.68
N ASN A 532 32.85 -26.61 -4.85
CA ASN A 532 33.61 -25.35 -4.84
C ASN A 532 34.65 -25.37 -5.96
N THR A 533 34.41 -24.61 -7.03
CA THR A 533 35.28 -24.52 -8.22
C THR A 533 36.54 -23.67 -7.98
N THR A 534 36.55 -22.86 -6.92
CA THR A 534 37.55 -21.83 -6.69
C THR A 534 38.88 -22.38 -6.15
N SER A 535 39.88 -21.49 -6.10
CA SER A 535 41.18 -21.78 -5.48
C SER A 535 41.23 -21.50 -3.96
N GLY A 536 40.11 -21.06 -3.36
CA GLY A 536 39.98 -20.73 -1.93
C GLY A 536 38.84 -21.50 -1.25
N PRO A 537 38.71 -21.42 0.08
CA PRO A 537 37.51 -21.88 0.74
C PRO A 537 36.32 -20.95 0.44
N ILE A 538 35.10 -21.50 0.37
CA ILE A 538 33.84 -20.75 0.31
C ILE A 538 33.09 -20.99 1.62
N GLU A 539 32.52 -19.94 2.20
CA GLU A 539 31.64 -20.07 3.36
C GLU A 539 30.25 -20.56 2.91
N LEU A 540 29.77 -21.67 3.47
CA LEU A 540 28.44 -22.21 3.18
C LEU A 540 27.38 -21.71 4.16
N ASN A 541 27.79 -21.25 5.35
CA ASN A 541 26.89 -20.72 6.34
C ASN A 541 26.31 -19.39 5.87
N GLY A 542 25.07 -19.46 5.40
CA GLY A 542 24.26 -18.31 5.05
C GLY A 542 23.89 -18.19 3.57
N LEU A 543 24.01 -19.27 2.82
CA LEU A 543 23.42 -19.37 1.48
C LEU A 543 21.90 -19.55 1.59
N THR A 544 21.15 -18.88 0.72
CA THR A 544 19.72 -19.19 0.49
C THR A 544 19.66 -20.22 -0.64
N ILE A 545 18.95 -21.32 -0.42
CA ILE A 545 18.80 -22.40 -1.39
C ILE A 545 17.33 -22.68 -1.59
N CYS A 546 16.87 -22.67 -2.84
CA CYS A 546 15.47 -22.77 -3.20
C CYS A 546 15.20 -23.89 -4.21
N ASP A 547 14.02 -24.49 -4.13
CA ASP A 547 13.36 -25.14 -5.25
C ASP A 547 12.97 -24.10 -6.30
N SER A 548 12.98 -24.50 -7.58
CA SER A 548 12.67 -23.60 -8.69
C SER A 548 11.19 -23.62 -9.14
N ASP A 549 10.32 -24.31 -8.39
CA ASP A 549 8.91 -24.45 -8.72
C ASP A 549 8.06 -23.19 -8.40
N ALA A 550 6.77 -23.23 -8.77
CA ALA A 550 5.84 -22.12 -8.59
C ALA A 550 5.43 -21.85 -7.13
N THR A 551 5.94 -22.65 -6.17
CA THR A 551 5.76 -22.48 -4.72
C THR A 551 7.06 -22.15 -3.98
N GLN A 552 8.22 -22.11 -4.66
CA GLN A 552 9.54 -21.74 -4.14
C GLN A 552 9.80 -22.10 -2.67
N TYR A 553 9.84 -23.41 -2.36
CA TYR A 553 10.36 -23.86 -1.08
C TYR A 553 11.83 -23.43 -0.97
N CYS A 554 12.12 -22.47 -0.10
CA CYS A 554 13.48 -22.01 0.18
C CYS A 554 13.89 -22.39 1.60
N PHE A 555 15.17 -22.67 1.80
CA PHE A 555 15.75 -22.75 3.14
C PHE A 555 17.02 -21.93 3.27
N PHE A 556 17.26 -21.52 4.51
CA PHE A 556 18.45 -20.80 4.88
C PHE A 556 19.52 -21.74 5.44
N ALA A 557 20.70 -21.81 4.82
CA ALA A 557 21.75 -22.77 5.19
C ALA A 557 22.50 -22.33 6.46
N ASN A 558 21.90 -22.57 7.64
CA ASN A 558 22.45 -22.19 8.94
C ASN A 558 23.13 -23.38 9.66
N PHE A 559 24.47 -23.38 9.67
CA PHE A 559 25.30 -24.38 10.33
C PHE A 559 25.60 -24.04 11.81
N GLY A 560 25.10 -22.91 12.31
CA GLY A 560 25.31 -22.41 13.69
C GLY A 560 26.72 -21.92 13.99
N ALA A 561 27.61 -21.93 13.00
CA ALA A 561 28.98 -21.40 13.00
C ALA A 561 29.52 -21.41 11.56
N SER A 562 30.62 -20.68 11.31
CA SER A 562 31.36 -20.75 10.03
C SER A 562 31.63 -22.20 9.60
N HIS A 563 31.22 -22.51 8.38
CA HIS A 563 31.28 -23.81 7.72
C HIS A 563 31.91 -23.68 6.32
N ALA A 564 33.21 -23.38 6.31
CA ALA A 564 33.95 -23.15 5.08
C ALA A 564 34.25 -24.46 4.30
N LEU A 565 33.64 -24.61 3.11
CA LEU A 565 33.93 -25.66 2.12
C LEU A 565 35.27 -25.37 1.44
N ALA A 566 36.22 -26.30 1.54
CA ALA A 566 37.55 -26.14 0.96
C ALA A 566 37.56 -26.12 -0.59
N ALA A 567 38.53 -25.41 -1.17
CA ALA A 567 38.79 -25.37 -2.61
C ALA A 567 38.81 -26.77 -3.25
N GLY A 568 38.07 -26.96 -4.35
CA GLY A 568 38.01 -28.24 -5.06
C GLY A 568 37.45 -29.39 -4.22
N SER A 569 36.50 -29.09 -3.31
CA SER A 569 35.82 -30.08 -2.47
C SER A 569 34.30 -29.98 -2.63
N TYR A 570 33.61 -31.04 -2.21
CA TYR A 570 32.18 -31.24 -2.37
C TYR A 570 31.46 -31.17 -1.02
N ALA A 571 30.27 -30.57 -0.99
CA ALA A 571 29.35 -30.58 0.14
C ALA A 571 28.02 -31.21 -0.25
N LEU A 572 27.44 -31.99 0.66
CA LEU A 572 26.22 -32.76 0.43
C LEU A 572 25.08 -32.21 1.31
N PHE A 573 24.00 -31.80 0.67
CA PHE A 573 22.78 -31.34 1.30
C PHE A 573 21.72 -32.44 1.13
N ALA A 574 21.16 -32.95 2.22
CA ALA A 574 20.23 -34.08 2.18
C ALA A 574 18.95 -33.82 2.95
N ARG A 575 17.83 -34.41 2.52
CA ARG A 575 16.53 -34.25 3.18
C ARG A 575 16.62 -34.69 4.64
N ALA A 576 17.12 -35.91 4.87
CA ALA A 576 17.38 -36.46 6.19
C ALA A 576 18.77 -37.12 6.26
N GLY A 577 19.81 -36.37 6.64
CA GLY A 577 21.18 -36.87 6.73
C GLY A 577 21.39 -38.08 7.65
N ALA A 578 20.46 -38.35 8.58
CA ALA A 578 20.45 -39.54 9.44
C ALA A 578 20.02 -40.84 8.72
N ASN A 579 19.33 -40.74 7.58
CA ASN A 579 18.86 -41.87 6.78
C ASN A 579 19.86 -42.27 5.67
N LEU A 580 20.87 -41.43 5.40
CA LEU A 580 21.89 -41.71 4.39
C LEU A 580 22.66 -43.03 4.68
N PRO A 581 23.07 -43.77 3.64
CA PRO A 581 23.79 -45.03 3.80
C PRO A 581 25.11 -44.92 4.59
N ALA A 582 25.46 -45.98 5.31
CA ALA A 582 26.59 -46.01 6.23
C ALA A 582 27.95 -45.76 5.54
N GLY A 583 28.43 -44.51 5.59
CA GLY A 583 29.65 -44.06 4.93
C GLY A 583 29.48 -42.73 4.22
N VAL A 584 28.25 -42.36 3.86
CA VAL A 584 27.85 -41.05 3.39
C VAL A 584 27.42 -40.21 4.60
N THR A 585 27.76 -38.92 4.61
CA THR A 585 27.38 -37.97 5.66
C THR A 585 27.04 -36.64 5.00
N ALA A 586 25.81 -36.17 5.17
CA ALA A 586 25.44 -34.82 4.78
C ALA A 586 26.23 -33.78 5.58
N ASP A 587 26.57 -32.65 4.94
CA ASP A 587 27.06 -31.46 5.62
C ASP A 587 25.90 -30.66 6.19
N TYR A 588 24.77 -30.62 5.48
CA TYR A 588 23.53 -29.99 5.91
C TYR A 588 22.33 -30.94 5.79
N SER A 589 21.32 -30.78 6.65
CA SER A 589 20.05 -31.50 6.53
C SER A 589 18.87 -30.54 6.48
N TYR A 590 18.18 -30.47 5.34
CA TYR A 590 17.15 -29.45 5.07
C TYR A 590 15.72 -29.86 5.48
N GLY A 591 15.51 -31.09 5.96
CA GLY A 591 14.20 -31.51 6.47
C GLY A 591 13.15 -31.52 5.38
N THR A 592 12.04 -30.80 5.55
CA THR A 592 10.97 -30.68 4.54
C THR A 592 11.07 -29.44 3.67
N ALA A 593 12.14 -28.64 3.81
CA ALA A 593 12.25 -27.30 3.19
C ALA A 593 12.73 -27.29 1.72
N LEU A 594 12.83 -28.45 1.07
CA LEU A 594 12.88 -28.64 -0.39
C LEU A 594 12.09 -29.92 -0.73
N GLN A 595 11.49 -29.97 -1.92
CA GLN A 595 10.56 -31.02 -2.38
C GLN A 595 10.70 -31.37 -3.88
N PHE A 596 11.90 -31.77 -4.28
CA PHE A 596 12.24 -32.22 -5.63
C PHE A 596 11.19 -33.13 -6.30
N ALA A 597 10.57 -32.64 -7.37
CA ALA A 597 9.66 -33.42 -8.18
C ALA A 597 10.40 -34.45 -9.04
N ASP A 598 9.81 -35.65 -9.14
CA ASP A 598 10.34 -36.85 -9.82
C ASP A 598 10.43 -36.75 -11.36
N THR A 599 10.05 -35.60 -11.95
CA THR A 599 9.84 -35.44 -13.41
C THR A 599 10.37 -34.14 -14.01
N SER A 600 10.35 -33.03 -13.28
CA SER A 600 10.74 -31.70 -13.75
C SER A 600 10.74 -30.79 -12.52
N ASP A 601 11.90 -30.24 -12.18
CA ASP A 601 12.10 -29.30 -11.07
C ASP A 601 13.49 -28.65 -11.19
N GLY A 602 13.96 -27.93 -10.17
CA GLY A 602 15.31 -27.39 -10.16
C GLY A 602 15.76 -26.79 -8.84
N ILE A 603 17.06 -26.54 -8.73
CA ILE A 603 17.73 -26.05 -7.52
C ILE A 603 18.40 -24.71 -7.83
N GLN A 604 18.11 -23.69 -7.02
CA GLN A 604 18.73 -22.37 -7.11
C GLN A 604 19.54 -22.07 -5.83
N ILE A 605 20.73 -21.50 -5.99
CA ILE A 605 21.63 -21.15 -4.89
C ILE A 605 21.95 -19.65 -4.96
N PHE A 606 21.73 -18.93 -3.87
CA PHE A 606 21.98 -17.50 -3.76
C PHE A 606 22.92 -17.16 -2.59
N ALA A 607 23.71 -16.11 -2.77
CA ALA A 607 24.42 -15.42 -1.69
C ALA A 607 23.84 -13.99 -1.56
N GLY A 608 22.98 -13.78 -0.56
CA GLY A 608 22.10 -12.62 -0.54
C GLY A 608 21.22 -12.58 -1.79
N ALA A 609 21.13 -11.44 -2.48
CA ALA A 609 20.38 -11.30 -3.73
C ALA A 609 21.14 -11.77 -4.99
N SER A 610 22.36 -12.32 -4.87
CA SER A 610 23.15 -12.75 -6.03
C SER A 610 22.96 -14.24 -6.30
N LEU A 611 22.43 -14.58 -7.48
CA LEU A 611 22.39 -15.97 -7.95
C LEU A 611 23.80 -16.48 -8.22
N ILE A 612 24.12 -17.65 -7.65
CA ILE A 612 25.42 -18.32 -7.72
C ILE A 612 25.38 -19.46 -8.74
N ASP A 613 24.28 -20.22 -8.71
CA ASP A 613 24.01 -21.32 -9.63
C ASP A 613 22.51 -21.65 -9.65
N ALA A 614 22.01 -22.18 -10.77
CA ALA A 614 20.61 -22.58 -10.94
C ALA A 614 20.47 -23.72 -11.96
N VAL A 615 20.18 -24.94 -11.49
CA VAL A 615 20.02 -26.13 -12.35
C VAL A 615 18.55 -26.51 -12.42
N LEU A 616 17.96 -26.47 -13.63
CA LEU A 616 16.58 -26.88 -13.92
C LEU A 616 16.59 -28.16 -14.75
N TYR A 617 16.07 -29.26 -14.20
CA TYR A 617 16.04 -30.57 -14.85
C TYR A 617 14.70 -30.88 -15.56
N ASP A 618 14.18 -29.92 -16.34
CA ASP A 618 12.93 -30.11 -17.08
C ASP A 618 13.12 -31.01 -18.32
N GLY A 619 12.46 -32.17 -18.34
CA GLY A 619 12.52 -33.11 -19.47
C GLY A 619 13.86 -33.81 -19.68
N TRP A 620 14.84 -33.60 -18.80
CA TRP A 620 16.15 -34.25 -18.86
C TRP A 620 16.01 -35.77 -18.72
N ALA A 621 16.94 -36.51 -19.32
CA ALA A 621 16.72 -37.91 -19.62
C ALA A 621 16.60 -38.85 -18.41
N ALA A 622 15.97 -39.98 -18.70
CA ALA A 622 15.33 -40.92 -17.81
C ALA A 622 15.84 -40.93 -16.36
N ILE A 623 15.27 -40.06 -15.51
CA ILE A 623 15.40 -40.08 -14.05
C ILE A 623 15.13 -41.50 -13.54
N GLN A 624 16.20 -42.25 -13.26
CA GLN A 624 16.10 -43.66 -12.97
C GLN A 624 15.90 -43.88 -11.46
N ALA A 625 14.78 -44.50 -11.10
CA ALA A 625 14.49 -44.89 -9.72
C ALA A 625 15.66 -45.65 -9.06
N GLY A 626 16.26 -45.02 -8.05
CA GLY A 626 17.44 -45.51 -7.33
C GLY A 626 18.79 -45.03 -7.89
N ALA A 627 18.83 -44.00 -8.73
CA ALA A 627 20.06 -43.37 -9.18
C ALA A 627 19.95 -41.84 -9.17
N SER A 628 21.06 -41.18 -8.87
CA SER A 628 21.23 -39.74 -9.08
C SER A 628 21.46 -39.41 -10.56
N ILE A 629 21.14 -38.17 -10.93
CA ILE A 629 21.70 -37.51 -12.12
C ILE A 629 22.98 -36.78 -11.72
N GLN A 630 24.02 -36.85 -12.55
CA GLN A 630 25.35 -36.28 -12.28
C GLN A 630 25.84 -35.45 -13.47
N PHE A 631 26.38 -34.28 -13.19
CA PHE A 631 27.06 -33.41 -14.15
C PHE A 631 28.40 -34.02 -14.57
N SER A 632 28.64 -34.08 -15.88
CA SER A 632 29.78 -34.79 -16.47
C SER A 632 31.12 -34.21 -16.03
N ALA A 633 32.01 -35.06 -15.51
CA ALA A 633 33.37 -34.63 -15.16
C ALA A 633 34.26 -34.29 -16.39
N ASN A 634 33.75 -34.48 -17.61
CA ASN A 634 34.38 -33.96 -18.83
C ASN A 634 33.95 -32.51 -19.15
N ALA A 635 32.77 -32.08 -18.69
CA ALA A 635 32.24 -30.75 -18.92
C ALA A 635 33.02 -29.68 -18.15
N THR A 636 32.98 -28.43 -18.62
CA THR A 636 33.66 -27.34 -17.92
C THR A 636 32.90 -27.00 -16.65
N GLN A 637 33.53 -27.17 -15.49
CA GLN A 637 32.88 -27.04 -14.19
C GLN A 637 32.54 -25.57 -13.85
N ASN A 638 31.35 -25.11 -14.27
CA ASN A 638 30.81 -23.75 -14.06
C ASN A 638 29.25 -23.75 -14.11
N ALA A 639 28.64 -22.65 -13.67
CA ALA A 639 27.19 -22.42 -13.51
C ALA A 639 26.42 -22.10 -14.82
N THR A 640 26.96 -22.50 -15.97
CA THR A 640 26.34 -22.31 -17.29
C THR A 640 26.31 -23.64 -18.04
N GLU A 641 27.41 -24.38 -18.01
CA GLU A 641 27.51 -25.71 -18.63
C GLU A 641 26.65 -26.75 -17.91
N ASN A 642 26.47 -26.61 -16.59
CA ASN A 642 25.57 -27.45 -15.79
C ASN A 642 24.08 -27.14 -16.01
N ASN A 643 23.74 -26.20 -16.90
CA ASN A 643 22.35 -25.94 -17.32
C ASN A 643 22.02 -26.58 -18.68
N SER A 644 23.00 -27.21 -19.33
CA SER A 644 22.81 -27.95 -20.58
C SER A 644 22.53 -29.42 -20.29
N ALA A 645 21.37 -29.92 -20.74
CA ALA A 645 20.90 -31.28 -20.46
C ALA A 645 21.93 -32.38 -20.82
N GLY A 646 22.53 -32.32 -22.00
CA GLY A 646 23.54 -33.30 -22.47
C GLY A 646 24.87 -33.30 -21.70
N ASN A 647 25.09 -32.34 -20.80
CA ASN A 647 26.19 -32.43 -19.83
C ASN A 647 25.84 -33.26 -18.58
N TRP A 648 24.62 -33.81 -18.47
CA TRP A 648 24.15 -34.61 -17.34
C TRP A 648 23.76 -36.02 -17.75
N CYS A 649 24.05 -36.99 -16.88
CA CYS A 649 23.69 -38.39 -17.10
C CYS A 649 23.33 -39.10 -15.80
N THR A 650 22.64 -40.24 -15.92
CA THR A 650 22.35 -41.09 -14.75
C THR A 650 23.62 -41.75 -14.22
N SER A 651 23.86 -41.68 -12.91
CA SER A 651 25.04 -42.29 -12.30
C SER A 651 25.02 -43.83 -12.35
N ALA A 652 26.19 -44.42 -12.61
CA ALA A 652 26.40 -45.86 -12.65
C ALA A 652 27.09 -46.43 -11.38
N ASP A 653 27.53 -45.56 -10.46
CA ASP A 653 28.41 -45.94 -9.36
C ASP A 653 27.63 -46.36 -8.11
N VAL A 654 27.81 -47.60 -7.66
CA VAL A 654 27.08 -48.14 -6.51
C VAL A 654 27.63 -47.57 -5.20
N TYR A 655 27.00 -46.54 -4.62
CA TYR A 655 27.32 -46.06 -3.27
C TYR A 655 26.58 -46.83 -2.16
N ASP A 656 25.37 -47.36 -2.43
CA ASP A 656 24.69 -48.29 -1.51
C ASP A 656 24.18 -49.56 -2.20
N ALA A 657 25.01 -50.61 -2.14
CA ALA A 657 24.67 -51.95 -2.62
C ALA A 657 23.57 -52.66 -1.81
N THR A 658 23.13 -52.12 -0.66
CA THR A 658 22.06 -52.68 0.17
C THR A 658 20.69 -52.31 -0.38
N ASN A 659 20.53 -51.03 -0.71
CA ASN A 659 19.28 -50.46 -1.23
C ASN A 659 19.29 -50.28 -2.75
N ASN A 660 20.41 -50.63 -3.43
CA ASN A 660 20.61 -50.47 -4.87
C ASN A 660 20.55 -48.99 -5.30
N LEU A 661 21.28 -48.13 -4.58
CA LEU A 661 21.44 -46.73 -4.93
C LEU A 661 22.73 -46.48 -5.71
N LEU A 662 22.61 -45.71 -6.80
CA LEU A 662 23.71 -45.28 -7.66
C LEU A 662 23.94 -43.76 -7.52
N GLY A 663 25.21 -43.33 -7.56
CA GLY A 663 25.65 -41.97 -7.30
C GLY A 663 27.06 -41.86 -6.72
N THR A 664 27.61 -40.65 -6.70
CA THR A 664 28.97 -40.31 -6.25
C THR A 664 29.05 -39.36 -5.04
N PRO A 665 28.15 -39.41 -4.03
CA PRO A 665 28.02 -38.36 -3.02
C PRO A 665 29.32 -38.08 -2.24
N LYS A 666 29.71 -36.81 -2.22
CA LYS A 666 30.94 -36.21 -1.68
C LYS A 666 32.21 -36.60 -2.43
N MET A 667 32.11 -36.89 -3.72
CA MET A 667 33.23 -37.28 -4.57
C MET A 667 33.08 -36.66 -5.96
N ALA A 668 34.17 -36.61 -6.71
CA ALA A 668 34.08 -36.20 -8.10
C ALA A 668 33.25 -37.22 -8.90
N ASN A 669 32.22 -36.72 -9.58
CA ASN A 669 31.45 -37.44 -10.59
C ASN A 669 32.36 -38.15 -11.60
N ASN A 670 31.81 -39.18 -12.24
CA ASN A 670 32.44 -39.74 -13.44
C ASN A 670 32.12 -38.89 -14.68
N PRO A 671 32.94 -38.97 -15.74
CA PRO A 671 32.50 -38.56 -17.06
C PRO A 671 31.21 -39.29 -17.44
N CYS A 672 30.28 -38.59 -18.06
CA CYS A 672 29.22 -39.27 -18.79
C CYS A 672 29.83 -40.16 -19.88
N ALA A 673 29.11 -41.22 -20.24
CA ALA A 673 29.43 -41.92 -21.48
C ALA A 673 29.18 -40.96 -22.65
N VAL A 674 29.81 -41.25 -23.79
CA VAL A 674 29.86 -40.35 -24.96
C VAL A 674 29.39 -41.15 -26.16
N GLU A 675 28.37 -40.66 -26.87
CA GLU A 675 27.86 -41.34 -28.04
C GLU A 675 28.96 -41.47 -29.10
N SER A 676 29.12 -42.69 -29.58
CA SER A 676 30.23 -43.06 -30.47
C SER A 676 29.79 -43.76 -31.75
N ASN A 677 28.47 -43.92 -31.95
CA ASN A 677 27.85 -44.45 -33.15
C ASN A 677 26.63 -43.59 -33.56
N CYS A 678 26.87 -42.29 -33.80
CA CYS A 678 25.90 -41.25 -34.17
C CYS A 678 25.11 -41.46 -35.49
N ALA A 679 24.87 -42.71 -35.90
CA ALA A 679 24.21 -43.07 -37.14
C ALA A 679 23.56 -44.47 -37.06
N ASP A 680 23.28 -44.99 -35.86
CA ASP A 680 22.75 -46.33 -35.65
C ASP A 680 21.31 -46.37 -35.07
N GLY A 681 20.74 -45.20 -34.73
CA GLY A 681 19.37 -45.05 -34.26
C GLY A 681 19.15 -45.58 -32.86
N THR A 682 20.21 -45.62 -32.04
CA THR A 682 20.14 -46.05 -30.64
C THR A 682 21.01 -45.20 -29.74
N ASP A 683 20.40 -44.70 -28.67
CA ASP A 683 21.06 -44.07 -27.51
C ASP A 683 22.21 -44.98 -27.00
N ASN A 684 23.45 -44.59 -27.28
CA ASN A 684 24.65 -45.41 -27.04
C ASN A 684 25.28 -45.21 -25.64
N ASP A 685 25.01 -44.10 -24.96
CA ASP A 685 25.56 -43.76 -23.64
C ASP A 685 24.53 -43.75 -22.49
N GLY A 686 23.23 -43.64 -22.82
CA GLY A 686 22.11 -43.65 -21.90
C GLY A 686 21.57 -42.27 -21.54
N ASP A 687 21.94 -41.22 -22.29
CA ASP A 687 21.53 -39.82 -22.04
C ASP A 687 20.19 -39.45 -22.69
N GLY A 688 19.52 -40.39 -23.37
CA GLY A 688 18.18 -40.22 -23.94
C GLY A 688 18.10 -39.49 -25.27
N ALA A 689 19.16 -38.83 -25.73
CA ALA A 689 19.31 -38.39 -27.11
C ALA A 689 19.67 -39.56 -28.04
N ILE A 690 19.61 -39.35 -29.37
CA ILE A 690 20.03 -40.33 -30.37
C ILE A 690 20.64 -39.66 -31.61
N ASP A 691 21.69 -40.26 -32.14
CA ASP A 691 22.34 -39.87 -33.39
C ASP A 691 22.72 -38.37 -33.44
N CYS A 692 22.12 -37.54 -34.31
CA CYS A 692 22.49 -36.11 -34.37
C CYS A 692 21.84 -35.23 -33.30
N ALA A 693 20.72 -35.68 -32.70
CA ALA A 693 20.10 -35.00 -31.55
C ALA A 693 20.94 -35.08 -30.27
N ASP A 694 22.01 -35.88 -30.29
CA ASP A 694 22.97 -36.03 -29.21
C ASP A 694 24.11 -35.01 -29.33
N SER A 695 24.32 -34.24 -28.27
CA SER A 695 25.37 -33.21 -28.22
C SER A 695 26.80 -33.77 -28.28
N ASP A 696 27.02 -35.03 -27.90
CA ASP A 696 28.32 -35.70 -28.03
C ASP A 696 28.62 -36.15 -29.48
N CYS A 697 27.62 -36.08 -30.37
CA CYS A 697 27.74 -36.40 -31.79
C CYS A 697 28.15 -35.22 -32.69
N VAL A 698 28.26 -34.01 -32.15
CA VAL A 698 28.65 -32.81 -32.90
C VAL A 698 30.00 -33.02 -33.63
N GLY A 699 29.97 -32.92 -34.96
CA GLY A 699 31.10 -33.13 -35.86
C GLY A 699 31.41 -34.61 -36.20
N VAL A 700 30.65 -35.56 -35.67
CA VAL A 700 30.65 -36.98 -36.07
C VAL A 700 29.72 -37.16 -37.28
N THR A 701 29.92 -38.20 -38.08
CA THR A 701 29.07 -38.45 -39.27
C THR A 701 27.73 -39.06 -38.86
N GLY A 702 26.66 -38.32 -39.14
CA GLY A 702 25.26 -38.62 -38.82
C GLY A 702 24.59 -39.71 -39.67
N PRO A 703 23.30 -40.01 -39.43
CA PRO A 703 22.53 -41.03 -40.15
C PRO A 703 22.53 -40.85 -41.68
N ASP A 704 22.42 -39.60 -42.15
CA ASP A 704 22.36 -39.25 -43.58
C ASP A 704 23.75 -39.07 -44.23
N GLY A 705 24.83 -39.23 -43.45
CA GLY A 705 26.20 -39.22 -43.95
C GLY A 705 26.84 -37.83 -44.09
N VAL A 706 26.12 -36.80 -43.64
CA VAL A 706 26.58 -35.46 -43.27
C VAL A 706 27.20 -35.49 -41.86
N ALA A 707 27.75 -34.38 -41.37
CA ALA A 707 28.28 -34.32 -40.00
C ALA A 707 27.23 -33.67 -39.10
N CYS A 708 26.99 -34.22 -37.91
CA CYS A 708 26.04 -33.60 -36.99
C CYS A 708 26.55 -32.24 -36.53
N GLU A 709 25.64 -31.31 -36.26
CA GLU A 709 25.90 -29.94 -35.82
C GLU A 709 25.27 -29.73 -34.43
N ALA A 710 25.61 -28.65 -33.72
CA ALA A 710 25.09 -28.39 -32.37
C ALA A 710 23.81 -27.52 -32.37
N THR A 711 23.52 -26.98 -33.55
CA THR A 711 22.50 -26.03 -33.99
C THR A 711 22.64 -26.07 -35.52
N GLU A 712 21.58 -26.13 -36.33
CA GLU A 712 21.72 -26.23 -37.79
C GLU A 712 22.43 -25.00 -38.39
N THR A 713 23.60 -25.21 -39.02
CA THR A 713 24.33 -24.14 -39.73
C THR A 713 24.63 -24.47 -41.20
N THR A 714 24.29 -25.67 -41.66
CA THR A 714 24.38 -26.12 -43.05
C THR A 714 22.99 -26.13 -43.71
N CYS A 715 22.24 -25.05 -43.45
CA CYS A 715 20.86 -24.71 -43.84
C CYS A 715 20.47 -24.74 -45.33
N GLY A 716 21.22 -25.42 -46.20
CA GLY A 716 20.96 -25.49 -47.64
C GLY A 716 21.29 -26.83 -48.27
N ASP A 717 21.30 -27.92 -47.50
CA ASP A 717 21.62 -29.26 -47.99
C ASP A 717 20.50 -30.30 -47.82
N GLY A 718 19.38 -29.92 -47.20
CA GLY A 718 18.14 -30.69 -47.14
C GLY A 718 18.17 -31.86 -46.16
N ASN A 719 19.00 -31.76 -45.13
CA ASN A 719 19.09 -32.71 -44.02
C ASN A 719 18.83 -31.96 -42.69
N ASP A 720 18.65 -32.75 -41.65
CA ASP A 720 18.46 -32.35 -40.25
C ASP A 720 19.78 -32.70 -39.55
N ASN A 721 20.69 -31.73 -39.40
CA ASN A 721 22.05 -31.99 -38.95
C ASN A 721 22.21 -31.91 -37.42
N ASP A 722 21.30 -31.27 -36.68
CA ASP A 722 21.31 -31.25 -35.21
C ASP A 722 20.21 -32.12 -34.57
N GLY A 723 19.36 -32.76 -35.38
CA GLY A 723 18.45 -33.81 -34.97
C GLY A 723 17.15 -33.35 -34.31
N ASP A 724 16.82 -32.06 -34.37
CA ASP A 724 15.64 -31.50 -33.69
C ASP A 724 14.30 -31.86 -34.39
N GLY A 725 14.38 -32.14 -35.71
CA GLY A 725 13.29 -32.61 -36.55
C GLY A 725 12.86 -31.66 -37.68
N ASP A 726 13.33 -30.41 -37.68
CA ASP A 726 13.17 -29.46 -38.78
C ASP A 726 14.40 -29.45 -39.73
N THR A 727 14.38 -28.67 -40.82
CA THR A 727 15.44 -28.71 -41.86
C THR A 727 15.58 -27.41 -42.64
N ASP A 728 16.81 -27.05 -43.02
CA ASP A 728 17.11 -25.85 -43.85
C ASP A 728 16.40 -24.59 -43.29
N CYS A 729 15.76 -23.76 -44.12
CA CYS A 729 15.09 -22.54 -43.64
C CYS A 729 13.80 -22.75 -42.82
N ALA A 730 13.33 -23.99 -42.64
CA ALA A 730 12.25 -24.28 -41.68
C ALA A 730 12.78 -24.44 -40.24
N ASP A 731 14.09 -24.59 -40.09
CA ASP A 731 14.78 -24.62 -38.81
C ASP A 731 14.99 -23.19 -38.28
N SER A 732 14.73 -22.99 -36.98
CA SER A 732 14.86 -21.69 -36.33
C SER A 732 16.31 -21.22 -36.12
N ASP A 733 17.27 -22.13 -36.02
CA ASP A 733 18.70 -21.82 -35.91
C ASP A 733 19.30 -21.35 -37.26
N CYS A 734 18.62 -21.64 -38.36
CA CYS A 734 19.00 -21.19 -39.70
C CYS A 734 18.72 -19.71 -40.00
N VAL A 735 18.03 -18.96 -39.13
CA VAL A 735 17.70 -17.54 -39.35
C VAL A 735 18.96 -16.69 -39.58
N GLY A 736 19.06 -16.10 -40.77
CA GLY A 736 20.21 -15.30 -41.21
C GLY A 736 21.39 -16.10 -41.81
N VAL A 737 21.33 -17.43 -41.77
CA VAL A 737 22.26 -18.34 -42.45
C VAL A 737 21.86 -18.46 -43.93
N THR A 738 22.81 -18.79 -44.81
CA THR A 738 22.52 -18.88 -46.27
C THR A 738 21.82 -20.20 -46.60
N GLY A 739 20.55 -20.10 -46.99
CA GLY A 739 19.65 -21.21 -47.32
C GLY A 739 19.94 -21.91 -48.66
N PRO A 740 19.07 -22.87 -49.08
CA PRO A 740 19.31 -23.77 -50.22
C PRO A 740 19.55 -23.06 -51.56
N ASP A 741 18.90 -21.92 -51.75
CA ASP A 741 18.95 -21.14 -52.99
C ASP A 741 19.96 -19.97 -52.96
N GLY A 742 20.72 -19.81 -51.86
CA GLY A 742 21.78 -18.81 -51.73
C GLY A 742 21.31 -17.42 -51.28
N VAL A 743 20.07 -17.31 -50.81
CA VAL A 743 19.52 -16.19 -50.02
C VAL A 743 19.67 -16.55 -48.53
N ALA A 744 19.57 -15.59 -47.62
CA ALA A 744 19.58 -15.91 -46.19
C ALA A 744 18.17 -16.33 -45.73
N CYS A 745 18.06 -17.33 -44.85
CA CYS A 745 16.77 -17.63 -44.23
C CYS A 745 16.33 -16.46 -43.34
N GLU A 746 15.02 -16.28 -43.18
CA GLU A 746 14.39 -15.17 -42.47
C GLU A 746 13.49 -15.73 -41.35
N ALA A 747 13.17 -14.94 -40.31
CA ALA A 747 12.27 -15.40 -39.24
C ALA A 747 10.78 -15.14 -39.54
N THR A 748 10.53 -14.39 -40.63
CA THR A 748 9.25 -14.00 -41.22
C THR A 748 9.59 -13.52 -42.65
N GLU A 749 8.86 -13.91 -43.68
CA GLU A 749 9.19 -13.62 -45.08
C GLU A 749 9.12 -12.10 -45.39
N THR A 750 10.28 -11.46 -45.59
CA THR A 750 10.40 -10.03 -45.97
C THR A 750 10.91 -9.82 -47.41
N SER A 751 11.37 -10.87 -48.07
CA SER A 751 11.94 -10.88 -49.43
C SER A 751 10.90 -11.16 -50.54
N CYS A 752 9.63 -10.84 -50.26
CA CYS A 752 8.35 -10.82 -51.00
C CYS A 752 8.26 -10.74 -52.57
N SER A 753 9.30 -11.06 -53.33
CA SER A 753 9.33 -11.05 -54.79
C SER A 753 10.49 -11.86 -55.43
N ASP A 754 11.21 -12.68 -54.67
CA ASP A 754 12.33 -13.49 -55.17
C ASP A 754 11.96 -14.94 -55.57
N THR A 755 10.71 -15.35 -55.29
CA THR A 755 10.09 -16.67 -55.55
C THR A 755 10.53 -17.82 -54.65
N PHE A 756 11.12 -17.52 -53.50
CA PHE A 756 11.51 -18.50 -52.47
C PHE A 756 10.63 -18.38 -51.22
N ASP A 757 10.87 -19.34 -50.31
CA ASP A 757 10.21 -19.60 -49.03
C ASP A 757 11.34 -19.44 -48.00
N ASN A 758 11.62 -18.20 -47.60
CA ASN A 758 12.85 -17.88 -46.88
C ASN A 758 12.70 -18.10 -45.36
N ASP A 759 11.49 -18.18 -44.83
CA ASP A 759 11.20 -18.50 -43.42
C ASP A 759 10.64 -19.93 -43.20
N GLY A 760 10.47 -20.71 -44.27
CA GLY A 760 10.18 -22.14 -44.20
C GLY A 760 8.74 -22.50 -43.84
N ASP A 761 7.82 -21.54 -43.80
CA ASP A 761 6.43 -21.74 -43.38
C ASP A 761 5.57 -22.48 -44.45
N GLY A 762 6.10 -22.60 -45.67
CA GLY A 762 5.47 -23.27 -46.81
C GLY A 762 4.79 -22.33 -47.81
N PHE A 763 4.86 -21.01 -47.61
CA PHE A 763 4.39 -19.98 -48.53
C PHE A 763 5.55 -19.26 -49.24
N VAL A 764 5.23 -18.36 -50.18
CA VAL A 764 6.24 -17.67 -51.03
C VAL A 764 5.75 -16.29 -51.48
N ASP A 765 6.65 -15.31 -51.54
CA ASP A 765 6.38 -13.96 -52.06
C ASP A 765 5.07 -13.33 -51.52
N MET A 766 4.26 -12.72 -52.41
CA MET A 766 2.95 -12.14 -52.14
C MET A 766 1.84 -13.19 -51.89
N ALA A 767 2.17 -14.49 -51.82
CA ALA A 767 1.27 -15.52 -51.30
C ALA A 767 1.56 -15.83 -49.82
N ASP A 768 2.64 -15.26 -49.28
CA ASP A 768 3.04 -15.31 -47.89
C ASP A 768 2.19 -14.38 -46.99
N PRO A 769 1.74 -14.82 -45.81
CA PRO A 769 1.03 -13.99 -44.84
C PRO A 769 1.81 -12.78 -44.32
N ASP A 770 3.13 -12.91 -44.11
CA ASP A 770 3.97 -11.92 -43.42
C ASP A 770 4.43 -10.80 -44.35
N CYS A 771 4.41 -11.05 -45.66
CA CYS A 771 4.64 -10.07 -46.72
C CYS A 771 3.67 -8.87 -46.79
N ASN A 772 2.68 -8.74 -45.89
CA ASN A 772 1.69 -7.65 -45.89
C ASN A 772 1.32 -7.07 -44.51
N ILE A 773 2.16 -7.22 -43.47
CA ILE A 773 1.92 -6.62 -42.15
C ILE A 773 1.85 -5.07 -42.23
N GLY A 774 0.73 -4.48 -41.78
CA GLY A 774 0.60 -3.02 -41.55
C GLY A 774 -0.26 -2.21 -42.54
N ALA A 775 -0.95 -2.83 -43.51
CA ALA A 775 -1.88 -2.13 -44.40
C ALA A 775 -3.23 -1.77 -43.73
N THR A 776 -3.97 -0.77 -44.24
CA THR A 776 -5.28 -0.35 -43.69
C THR A 776 -6.48 -0.70 -44.58
N VAL A 777 -7.65 -0.90 -43.97
CA VAL A 777 -8.96 -1.17 -44.62
C VAL A 777 -10.04 -0.20 -44.12
N ASP A 778 -10.86 0.35 -45.01
CA ASP A 778 -12.00 1.22 -44.67
C ASP A 778 -13.22 0.36 -44.31
N LEU A 779 -13.70 0.45 -43.06
CA LEU A 779 -14.89 -0.26 -42.57
C LEU A 779 -16.11 0.67 -42.39
N THR A 780 -16.08 1.87 -42.99
CA THR A 780 -17.18 2.83 -42.88
C THR A 780 -18.51 2.25 -43.33
N GLY A 781 -19.46 2.17 -42.41
CA GLY A 781 -20.83 1.68 -42.66
C GLY A 781 -21.08 0.24 -42.22
N TYR A 782 -20.03 -0.52 -41.87
CA TYR A 782 -20.19 -1.82 -41.22
C TYR A 782 -20.81 -1.62 -39.83
N ARG A 783 -21.58 -2.61 -39.36
CA ARG A 783 -22.25 -2.55 -38.04
C ARG A 783 -22.09 -3.86 -37.28
N ILE A 784 -21.76 -3.75 -36.00
CA ILE A 784 -21.72 -4.87 -35.06
C ILE A 784 -22.94 -4.75 -34.15
N GLU A 785 -23.68 -5.85 -33.97
CA GLU A 785 -24.76 -5.97 -32.99
C GLU A 785 -24.43 -7.02 -31.94
N VAL A 786 -24.71 -6.69 -30.69
CA VAL A 786 -24.47 -7.55 -29.53
C VAL A 786 -25.81 -7.84 -28.84
N TRP A 787 -26.16 -9.12 -28.74
CA TRP A 787 -27.45 -9.61 -28.25
C TRP A 787 -27.27 -10.50 -27.02
N VAL A 788 -28.13 -10.33 -26.01
CA VAL A 788 -28.21 -11.17 -24.81
C VAL A 788 -29.50 -11.97 -24.75
N ASN A 789 -29.51 -12.99 -23.89
CA ASN A 789 -30.72 -13.75 -23.50
C ASN A 789 -31.43 -14.40 -24.71
N ILE A 790 -30.67 -14.82 -25.73
CA ILE A 790 -31.22 -15.24 -27.03
C ILE A 790 -32.10 -16.49 -26.93
N ASN A 791 -31.89 -17.31 -25.90
CA ASN A 791 -32.60 -18.55 -25.65
C ASN A 791 -33.84 -18.38 -24.75
N THR A 792 -34.07 -17.19 -24.17
CA THR A 792 -35.24 -16.88 -23.33
C THR A 792 -36.06 -15.71 -23.88
N THR A 793 -35.51 -14.49 -23.86
CA THR A 793 -36.09 -13.29 -24.50
C THR A 793 -34.95 -12.47 -25.11
N PRO A 794 -34.71 -12.57 -26.44
CA PRO A 794 -33.60 -11.87 -27.07
C PRO A 794 -33.70 -10.35 -26.90
N ILE A 795 -32.69 -9.76 -26.27
CA ILE A 795 -32.54 -8.30 -26.11
C ILE A 795 -31.29 -7.87 -26.89
N LEU A 796 -31.44 -6.89 -27.77
CA LEU A 796 -30.32 -6.19 -28.39
C LEU A 796 -29.68 -5.31 -27.33
N GLY A 797 -28.48 -5.68 -26.87
CA GLY A 797 -27.76 -5.02 -25.79
C GLY A 797 -26.97 -3.81 -26.28
N HIS A 798 -26.24 -3.96 -27.39
CA HIS A 798 -25.46 -2.87 -27.96
C HIS A 798 -25.41 -2.91 -29.50
N THR A 799 -25.11 -1.78 -30.12
CA THR A 799 -24.97 -1.64 -31.57
C THR A 799 -23.91 -0.60 -31.91
N MET A 800 -22.83 -1.04 -32.54
CA MET A 800 -21.70 -0.21 -32.96
C MET A 800 -21.71 -0.06 -34.48
N ASN A 801 -21.56 1.16 -34.99
CA ASN A 801 -21.34 1.41 -36.42
C ASN A 801 -19.89 1.84 -36.62
N LEU A 802 -19.14 1.10 -37.44
CA LEU A 802 -17.73 1.35 -37.71
C LEU A 802 -17.57 2.52 -38.70
N THR A 803 -16.54 3.35 -38.48
CA THR A 803 -16.25 4.51 -39.34
C THR A 803 -14.75 4.75 -39.47
N GLY A 804 -14.25 4.74 -40.71
CA GLY A 804 -12.87 5.05 -41.04
C GLY A 804 -12.00 3.84 -41.35
N ASN A 805 -10.68 4.09 -41.37
CA ASN A 805 -9.67 3.12 -41.72
C ASN A 805 -9.12 2.42 -40.48
N TYR A 806 -9.12 1.10 -40.49
CA TYR A 806 -8.55 0.23 -39.47
C TYR A 806 -7.32 -0.49 -40.01
N VAL A 807 -6.41 -0.92 -39.14
CA VAL A 807 -5.18 -1.63 -39.54
C VAL A 807 -5.49 -3.13 -39.66
N LYS A 808 -5.10 -3.76 -40.78
CA LYS A 808 -5.16 -5.22 -40.92
C LYS A 808 -4.10 -5.87 -40.01
N GLY A 809 -4.41 -7.05 -39.48
CA GLY A 809 -3.58 -7.73 -38.47
C GLY A 809 -3.84 -7.23 -37.04
N LYS A 810 -4.87 -6.39 -36.82
CA LYS A 810 -5.23 -5.82 -35.52
C LYS A 810 -6.67 -6.12 -35.12
N TYR A 811 -6.97 -5.96 -33.84
CA TYR A 811 -8.27 -6.25 -33.23
C TYR A 811 -9.10 -4.97 -33.02
N ILE A 812 -10.42 -5.11 -32.86
CA ILE A 812 -11.35 -4.11 -32.32
C ILE A 812 -11.85 -4.68 -30.98
N ALA A 813 -11.74 -3.90 -29.91
CA ALA A 813 -12.13 -4.31 -28.56
C ALA A 813 -13.39 -3.57 -28.11
N ILE A 814 -14.45 -4.32 -27.79
CA ILE A 814 -15.68 -3.81 -27.19
C ILE A 814 -15.67 -4.17 -25.72
N VAL A 815 -15.66 -3.17 -24.83
CA VAL A 815 -15.55 -3.37 -23.37
C VAL A 815 -16.66 -2.62 -22.63
N ARG A 816 -16.96 -3.08 -21.41
CA ARG A 816 -17.92 -2.41 -20.51
C ARG A 816 -17.16 -1.61 -19.44
N ASN A 817 -17.68 -0.43 -19.11
CA ASN A 817 -17.04 0.58 -18.24
C ASN A 817 -15.74 1.18 -18.82
N GLN A 818 -15.18 2.19 -18.15
CA GLN A 818 -13.83 2.67 -18.46
C GLN A 818 -12.80 1.70 -17.87
N VAL A 819 -11.83 1.31 -18.69
CA VAL A 819 -10.73 0.42 -18.32
C VAL A 819 -9.43 1.16 -18.65
N ASP A 820 -8.50 1.24 -17.70
CA ASP A 820 -7.15 1.74 -17.94
C ASP A 820 -6.36 0.65 -18.70
N LEU A 821 -5.82 1.03 -19.86
CA LEU A 821 -5.09 0.15 -20.76
C LEU A 821 -3.80 -0.41 -20.14
N ALA A 822 -3.11 0.39 -19.31
CA ALA A 822 -1.88 -0.02 -18.65
C ALA A 822 -2.16 -1.04 -17.54
N ALA A 823 -3.18 -0.78 -16.72
CA ALA A 823 -3.64 -1.70 -15.67
C ALA A 823 -4.25 -2.99 -16.25
N TRP A 824 -4.92 -2.91 -17.41
CA TRP A 824 -5.54 -4.06 -18.05
C TRP A 824 -4.51 -5.03 -18.64
N GLY A 825 -3.49 -4.52 -19.36
CA GLY A 825 -2.41 -5.37 -19.91
C GLY A 825 -1.56 -6.05 -18.83
N ALA A 826 -1.37 -5.38 -17.69
CA ALA A 826 -0.65 -5.90 -16.53
C ALA A 826 -1.41 -7.01 -15.77
N GLY A 827 -2.73 -7.12 -15.93
CA GLY A 827 -3.57 -8.11 -15.25
C GLY A 827 -3.71 -9.47 -15.95
N PHE A 828 -2.98 -9.71 -17.04
CA PHE A 828 -2.92 -11.01 -17.72
C PHE A 828 -1.81 -11.87 -17.13
N ASN A 829 -1.97 -13.20 -17.16
CA ASN A 829 -0.89 -14.14 -16.87
C ASN A 829 -0.69 -15.14 -18.04
N PRO A 830 0.49 -15.18 -18.69
CA PRO A 830 1.55 -14.18 -18.61
C PRO A 830 1.07 -12.81 -19.12
N ILE A 831 1.68 -11.75 -18.58
CA ILE A 831 1.42 -10.33 -18.88
C ILE A 831 1.41 -10.11 -20.39
N LEU A 832 0.43 -9.36 -20.92
CA LEU A 832 0.43 -9.01 -22.33
C LEU A 832 1.64 -8.11 -22.62
N THR A 833 2.45 -8.55 -23.56
CA THR A 833 3.59 -7.77 -24.06
C THR A 833 3.11 -6.44 -24.64
N THR A 834 4.02 -5.46 -24.73
CA THR A 834 3.76 -4.19 -25.42
C THR A 834 3.27 -4.42 -26.86
N ALA A 835 3.78 -5.46 -27.54
CA ALA A 835 3.36 -5.84 -28.88
C ALA A 835 1.90 -6.36 -28.93
N GLU A 836 1.47 -7.19 -27.98
CA GLU A 836 0.09 -7.66 -27.89
C GLU A 836 -0.89 -6.50 -27.61
N THR A 837 -0.51 -5.57 -26.73
CA THR A 837 -1.34 -4.38 -26.43
C THR A 837 -1.41 -3.41 -27.62
N GLU A 838 -0.33 -3.27 -28.38
CA GLU A 838 -0.29 -2.48 -29.62
C GLU A 838 -1.18 -3.09 -30.73
N ASN A 839 -1.57 -4.36 -30.66
CA ASN A 839 -2.39 -5.02 -31.67
C ASN A 839 -3.88 -4.65 -31.65
N ILE A 840 -4.34 -3.72 -30.81
CA ILE A 840 -5.73 -3.23 -30.84
C ILE A 840 -5.83 -1.89 -31.59
N SER A 841 -6.77 -1.84 -32.55
CA SER A 841 -6.99 -0.74 -33.50
C SER A 841 -8.08 0.26 -33.10
N GLU A 842 -9.09 -0.18 -32.33
CA GLU A 842 -10.11 0.69 -31.73
C GLU A 842 -10.64 0.06 -30.43
N TYR A 843 -10.90 0.90 -29.42
CA TYR A 843 -11.54 0.55 -28.17
C TYR A 843 -12.87 1.29 -28.05
N VAL A 844 -13.94 0.59 -27.69
CA VAL A 844 -15.24 1.22 -27.39
C VAL A 844 -15.73 0.80 -26.01
N THR A 845 -15.79 1.77 -25.10
CA THR A 845 -16.38 1.63 -23.77
C THR A 845 -17.88 1.89 -23.83
N THR A 846 -18.69 0.99 -23.26
CA THR A 846 -20.15 1.16 -23.20
C THR A 846 -20.64 1.35 -21.75
N ALA A 847 -21.60 2.26 -21.57
CA ALA A 847 -22.25 2.54 -20.28
C ALA A 847 -23.60 1.81 -20.12
N ASP A 848 -23.95 0.95 -21.08
CA ASP A 848 -25.23 0.25 -21.14
C ASP A 848 -25.29 -0.93 -20.16
N SER A 849 -26.51 -1.27 -19.73
CA SER A 849 -26.82 -2.38 -18.81
C SER A 849 -26.70 -3.78 -19.44
N TRP A 850 -25.81 -3.94 -20.41
CA TRP A 850 -25.54 -5.22 -21.04
C TRP A 850 -24.70 -6.12 -20.12
N GLN A 851 -25.35 -7.10 -19.50
CA GLN A 851 -24.69 -8.25 -18.88
C GLN A 851 -24.96 -9.46 -19.78
N PRO A 852 -23.93 -10.09 -20.37
CA PRO A 852 -23.87 -11.53 -20.45
C PRO A 852 -24.29 -12.10 -19.10
N ASN A 853 -25.48 -12.67 -19.02
CA ASN A 853 -25.90 -13.37 -17.82
C ASN A 853 -25.52 -14.83 -18.02
N GLY A 854 -24.49 -15.33 -17.32
CA GLY A 854 -23.91 -16.68 -17.45
C GLY A 854 -24.86 -17.89 -17.30
N ASN A 855 -26.17 -17.66 -17.24
CA ASN A 855 -27.24 -18.64 -17.26
C ASN A 855 -27.91 -18.78 -18.64
N ASP A 856 -28.03 -17.71 -19.42
CA ASP A 856 -28.61 -17.71 -20.78
C ASP A 856 -27.52 -17.47 -21.85
N SER A 857 -27.85 -17.69 -23.12
CA SER A 857 -26.87 -17.64 -24.23
C SER A 857 -26.87 -16.30 -24.96
N ASP A 858 -25.70 -15.90 -25.45
CA ASP A 858 -25.44 -14.61 -26.09
C ASP A 858 -24.99 -14.73 -27.54
N ARG A 859 -25.04 -13.62 -28.28
CA ARG A 859 -24.79 -13.61 -29.72
C ARG A 859 -24.23 -12.29 -30.23
N VAL A 860 -23.18 -12.36 -31.05
CA VAL A 860 -22.65 -11.21 -31.79
C VAL A 860 -22.91 -11.41 -33.28
N ARG A 861 -23.22 -10.31 -33.98
CA ARG A 861 -23.47 -10.26 -35.42
C ARG A 861 -22.69 -9.13 -36.06
N ILE A 862 -22.16 -9.38 -37.25
CA ILE A 862 -21.48 -8.39 -38.06
C ILE A 862 -22.23 -8.20 -39.38
N TYR A 863 -22.55 -6.96 -39.70
CA TYR A 863 -23.20 -6.52 -40.93
C TYR A 863 -22.22 -5.68 -41.75
N ASP A 864 -22.24 -5.85 -43.07
CA ASP A 864 -21.52 -4.98 -44.00
C ASP A 864 -22.21 -3.62 -44.21
N ASP A 865 -21.57 -2.76 -45.02
CA ASP A 865 -22.07 -1.43 -45.41
C ASP A 865 -23.39 -1.44 -46.20
N THR A 866 -23.93 -2.63 -46.51
CA THR A 866 -25.19 -2.84 -47.23
C THR A 866 -26.32 -3.40 -46.35
N ASP A 867 -26.13 -3.46 -45.03
CA ASP A 867 -27.00 -4.17 -44.07
C ASP A 867 -27.07 -5.70 -44.28
N THR A 868 -26.10 -6.29 -44.97
CA THR A 868 -26.03 -7.76 -45.14
C THR A 868 -25.26 -8.37 -43.96
N LEU A 869 -25.87 -9.35 -43.28
CA LEU A 869 -25.21 -10.14 -42.24
C LEU A 869 -24.07 -10.95 -42.86
N ILE A 870 -22.83 -10.69 -42.46
CA ILE A 870 -21.61 -11.37 -42.95
C ILE A 870 -21.05 -12.39 -41.96
N ASP A 871 -21.23 -12.20 -40.65
CA ASP A 871 -20.94 -13.23 -39.64
C ASP A 871 -21.92 -13.16 -38.44
N GLU A 872 -22.13 -14.30 -37.78
CA GLU A 872 -22.93 -14.47 -36.56
C GLU A 872 -22.32 -15.58 -35.67
N MET A 873 -22.03 -15.25 -34.41
CA MET A 873 -21.51 -16.18 -33.41
C MET A 873 -22.48 -16.33 -32.23
N GLU A 874 -22.72 -17.56 -31.77
CA GLU A 874 -23.59 -17.89 -30.63
C GLU A 874 -22.82 -18.62 -29.51
N VAL A 875 -22.97 -18.08 -28.30
CA VAL A 875 -22.19 -18.41 -27.10
C VAL A 875 -23.13 -19.00 -26.04
N PRO A 876 -23.06 -20.31 -25.76
CA PRO A 876 -23.80 -20.90 -24.66
C PRO A 876 -23.22 -20.45 -23.32
N SER A 877 -24.05 -20.53 -22.28
CA SER A 877 -23.76 -20.02 -20.94
C SER A 877 -22.44 -20.59 -20.39
N ASN A 878 -21.60 -19.72 -19.80
CA ASN A 878 -20.30 -20.04 -19.22
C ASN A 878 -19.33 -20.77 -20.19
N SER A 879 -19.16 -20.26 -21.42
CA SER A 879 -18.16 -20.79 -22.35
C SER A 879 -17.41 -19.72 -23.13
N VAL A 880 -16.07 -19.78 -23.06
CA VAL A 880 -15.19 -19.14 -24.04
C VAL A 880 -15.23 -19.98 -25.33
N LYS A 881 -15.28 -19.30 -26.48
CA LYS A 881 -15.27 -19.93 -27.80
C LYS A 881 -14.44 -19.11 -28.77
N THR A 882 -13.66 -19.81 -29.58
CA THR A 882 -13.09 -19.31 -30.84
C THR A 882 -13.78 -20.00 -32.01
N ARG A 883 -13.94 -19.29 -33.13
CA ARG A 883 -14.51 -19.84 -34.38
C ARG A 883 -13.54 -19.64 -35.53
N GLN A 884 -13.10 -20.75 -36.14
CA GLN A 884 -12.16 -20.70 -37.26
C GLN A 884 -12.89 -20.49 -38.61
N SER A 885 -12.12 -20.13 -39.64
CA SER A 885 -12.60 -19.77 -40.98
C SER A 885 -13.35 -20.88 -41.72
N ASP A 886 -13.19 -22.13 -41.30
CA ASP A 886 -13.86 -23.31 -41.86
C ASP A 886 -15.24 -23.61 -41.24
N ASN A 887 -15.71 -22.72 -40.33
CA ASN A 887 -16.96 -22.83 -39.58
C ASN A 887 -16.95 -23.88 -38.44
N THR A 888 -15.76 -24.35 -38.03
CA THR A 888 -15.63 -25.11 -36.77
C THR A 888 -15.72 -24.20 -35.56
N THR A 889 -16.15 -24.78 -34.43
CA THR A 889 -16.22 -24.12 -33.13
C THR A 889 -15.35 -24.91 -32.17
N LEU A 890 -14.28 -24.31 -31.66
CA LEU A 890 -13.55 -24.88 -30.53
C LEU A 890 -14.32 -24.58 -29.24
N ILE A 891 -14.28 -25.53 -28.31
CA ILE A 891 -14.79 -25.39 -26.95
C ILE A 891 -13.71 -25.92 -26.01
N GLN A 892 -13.14 -24.99 -25.24
CA GLN A 892 -12.21 -25.17 -24.12
C GLN A 892 -10.73 -25.57 -24.37
N GLN A 893 -9.94 -25.11 -23.39
CA GLN A 893 -8.52 -25.30 -23.07
C GLN A 893 -7.47 -24.55 -23.91
N THR A 894 -6.56 -23.96 -23.13
CA THR A 894 -5.46 -23.08 -23.48
C THR A 894 -4.24 -23.82 -24.00
N THR A 895 -3.63 -23.28 -25.06
CA THR A 895 -2.23 -23.54 -25.44
C THR A 895 -1.64 -22.23 -25.99
N ALA A 896 -0.34 -21.99 -25.78
CA ALA A 896 0.35 -20.87 -26.41
C ALA A 896 0.51 -21.11 -27.93
N GLY A 897 0.52 -20.02 -28.72
CA GLY A 897 0.85 -20.07 -30.15
C GLY A 897 -0.22 -20.70 -31.05
N ALA A 898 -1.24 -19.92 -31.44
CA ALA A 898 -2.13 -20.28 -32.54
C ALA A 898 -1.55 -19.83 -33.89
N VAL A 899 -0.47 -20.48 -34.34
CA VAL A 899 0.08 -20.29 -35.70
C VAL A 899 -0.83 -20.98 -36.73
N GLY A 900 -1.09 -20.32 -37.85
CA GLY A 900 -1.84 -20.88 -38.99
C GLY A 900 -3.32 -20.48 -39.07
N ALA A 901 -3.63 -19.42 -39.82
CA ALA A 901 -4.99 -19.07 -40.23
C ALA A 901 -5.35 -19.72 -41.59
N PRO A 902 -6.34 -20.61 -41.70
CA PRO A 902 -6.63 -21.29 -42.95
C PRO A 902 -7.41 -20.44 -43.96
N ASN A 903 -7.02 -20.57 -45.23
CA ASN A 903 -7.54 -19.94 -46.44
C ASN A 903 -9.06 -19.64 -46.48
N SER A 904 -9.42 -18.45 -46.94
CA SER A 904 -10.81 -18.02 -47.11
C SER A 904 -11.57 -18.82 -48.20
N VAL A 905 -12.87 -19.06 -47.94
CA VAL A 905 -13.76 -19.72 -48.91
C VAL A 905 -14.00 -18.81 -50.12
N THR A 906 -13.78 -19.34 -51.32
CA THR A 906 -13.93 -18.60 -52.59
C THR A 906 -15.36 -18.08 -52.78
N GLY A 907 -15.61 -16.81 -52.49
CA GLY A 907 -16.91 -16.16 -52.71
C GLY A 907 -17.18 -14.90 -51.88
N TYR A 908 -16.44 -14.66 -50.80
CA TYR A 908 -16.61 -13.50 -49.91
C TYR A 908 -15.34 -12.64 -49.92
N THR A 909 -15.49 -11.32 -49.98
CA THR A 909 -14.35 -10.40 -50.23
C THR A 909 -13.71 -9.83 -48.97
N HIS A 910 -14.37 -9.89 -47.81
CA HIS A 910 -13.82 -9.42 -46.53
C HIS A 910 -14.32 -10.31 -45.38
N PRO A 911 -13.51 -11.22 -44.84
CA PRO A 911 -13.80 -11.81 -43.53
C PRO A 911 -13.45 -10.81 -42.41
N ILE A 912 -14.23 -10.83 -41.34
CA ILE A 912 -13.93 -10.21 -40.05
C ILE A 912 -14.21 -11.31 -39.02
N TYR A 913 -13.30 -11.57 -38.09
CA TYR A 913 -13.37 -12.75 -37.21
C TYR A 913 -13.71 -12.36 -35.77
N ILE A 914 -14.52 -13.15 -35.08
CA ILE A 914 -14.86 -12.96 -33.65
C ILE A 914 -14.06 -13.98 -32.83
N TYR A 915 -13.26 -13.51 -31.87
CA TYR A 915 -12.34 -14.37 -31.13
C TYR A 915 -12.79 -14.71 -29.71
N GLU A 916 -13.53 -13.83 -29.02
CA GLU A 916 -13.88 -14.07 -27.62
C GLU A 916 -15.13 -13.32 -27.16
N ILE A 917 -15.97 -14.01 -26.36
CA ILE A 917 -17.13 -13.52 -25.63
C ILE A 917 -17.29 -14.45 -24.40
N GLY A 918 -17.23 -13.95 -23.17
CA GLY A 918 -17.48 -14.75 -21.96
C GLY A 918 -17.20 -14.03 -20.64
N GLU A 919 -17.70 -14.58 -19.53
CA GLU A 919 -17.22 -14.29 -18.17
C GLU A 919 -16.07 -15.25 -17.84
N ALA A 920 -14.98 -14.75 -17.25
CA ALA A 920 -13.79 -15.54 -16.95
C ALA A 920 -14.08 -16.62 -15.91
N GLY A 921 -13.88 -17.89 -16.29
CA GLY A 921 -13.88 -19.02 -15.38
C GLY A 921 -12.52 -19.22 -14.71
N THR A 922 -12.49 -19.90 -13.57
CA THR A 922 -11.25 -20.27 -12.88
C THR A 922 -10.38 -21.18 -13.77
N GLY A 923 -9.27 -20.65 -14.29
CA GLY A 923 -8.27 -21.43 -15.04
C GLY A 923 -7.76 -20.81 -16.35
N ASP A 924 -8.34 -19.72 -16.85
CA ASP A 924 -7.89 -19.03 -18.07
C ASP A 924 -7.11 -17.72 -17.76
N ARG A 925 -6.35 -17.16 -18.74
CA ARG A 925 -5.35 -16.06 -18.62
C ARG A 925 -5.84 -14.70 -18.06
N LEU A 926 -7.06 -14.60 -17.54
CA LEU A 926 -7.87 -13.38 -17.40
C LEU A 926 -8.62 -13.27 -16.05
N THR A 927 -8.19 -13.99 -15.02
CA THR A 927 -8.90 -14.09 -13.72
C THR A 927 -8.99 -12.78 -12.92
N ALA A 928 -8.29 -11.71 -13.30
CA ALA A 928 -8.21 -10.45 -12.55
C ALA A 928 -9.36 -9.44 -12.79
N PHE A 929 -10.25 -9.65 -13.77
CA PHE A 929 -11.32 -8.69 -14.09
C PHE A 929 -12.70 -9.32 -14.29
N GLN A 930 -13.68 -8.92 -13.47
CA GLN A 930 -15.12 -9.25 -13.65
C GLN A 930 -15.79 -8.43 -14.79
N SER A 931 -15.08 -8.22 -15.91
CA SER A 931 -15.51 -7.33 -16.99
C SER A 931 -15.83 -8.11 -18.25
N ASN A 932 -17.05 -7.95 -18.75
CA ASN A 932 -17.51 -8.56 -19.99
C ASN A 932 -16.98 -7.80 -21.22
N TYR A 933 -16.37 -8.50 -22.17
CA TYR A 933 -15.80 -7.90 -23.39
C TYR A 933 -16.03 -8.75 -24.66
N THR A 934 -15.69 -8.19 -25.82
CA THR A 934 -15.70 -8.88 -27.11
C THR A 934 -14.53 -8.42 -27.97
N LEU A 935 -13.73 -9.37 -28.49
CA LEU A 935 -12.61 -9.12 -29.40
C LEU A 935 -12.94 -9.53 -30.83
N ILE A 936 -12.68 -8.64 -31.78
CA ILE A 936 -12.95 -8.83 -33.22
C ILE A 936 -11.67 -8.57 -34.02
N TYR A 937 -11.15 -9.56 -34.73
CA TYR A 937 -9.92 -9.46 -35.52
C TYR A 937 -10.17 -9.02 -36.95
N ILE A 938 -9.33 -8.12 -37.45
CA ILE A 938 -9.32 -7.61 -38.82
C ILE A 938 -8.18 -8.33 -39.57
N PRO A 939 -8.48 -9.29 -40.46
CA PRO A 939 -7.44 -10.13 -41.05
C PRO A 939 -6.61 -9.43 -42.13
N ASN A 940 -5.36 -9.87 -42.22
CA ASN A 940 -4.51 -9.70 -43.39
C ASN A 940 -5.09 -10.55 -44.55
N ILE A 941 -5.91 -9.93 -45.42
CA ILE A 941 -6.36 -10.51 -46.70
C ILE A 941 -5.21 -10.55 -47.70
#